data_AF-A0A1J4KP66-F1
#
_entry.id   AF-A0A1J4KP66-F1
#
_cell.length_a   1.000
_cell.length_b   1.000
_cell.length_c   1.000
_cell.angle_alpha   90.00
_cell.angle_beta   90.00
_cell.angle_gamma   90.00
#
_symmetry.space_group_name_H-M   'P 1'
#
loop_
_entity.id
_entity.type
_entity.pdbx_description
1 polymer ?
#
loop_
_entity_poly.entity_id
_entity_poly.type
_entity_poly.pdbx_seq_one_letter_code
_entity_poly.pdbx_strand_id
1 'polypeptide(L)'
;MSMHSVSSTSFSPTSNSLSISGLSSTSKYGGMVDISTYKIARNRLFELVSYVDTCFSPMLPLQNVISVFRMVQIIMPSFYVAKYENFWNPDSISFKVMSILSVFAHILPPTTRPQYGPFFLIFYVCCHIFLVFFLVISAQYFHTYAHIHKGVVNFFYIYISTFGYLLHPIAFEYIGEIIGQSITDGSIEVFQLLMVILSFISLGFYAWFYINVASSTVIFRPSSFLTVSSSLQHNFVLCTLFVTFVGSLASKINNRIASLVLMAIMIPGYSFFYFYTLNNNSLVRRTEDNLVFSSITASWFINIVALIFYILKMEANETFIIIAFVCLVLGYVACILTINSKRRKHLTLLDRIDEANEVFDEVKSPSQFEILALNGMLTAHPVCLSWTIFRLAVDRWPNSIHAWFDYAKFIAIYPEEMQTLDMILKNINSHNIKGALAKQTSQQIMMLHRLRETALSPILKKKLDKLTKDVTLCKQRLRNIWDLVLQGNFKDMENTIDKAMQSTQKAKYGFNQLMAMFPSNRFSARAYARYLHDIESDQVHYAEWTEKIRFIQRGIQVNVDSAHELGMTFFTNLPNFINGGKMAKNESESMSMESDLIDDENFTSQGMEHCLPIREKIESLRFPSVKFTICISLVFFFVFLLIPICAMIVYSFIFIQDKDHVLDFLYAISNTRTLLFQCSAFVLHYVGENTISPLLGETYFDLPDYSNLHLSSFNYSNTTKEQLRFISKEITLSLQNLNEFMSFLVGNKHIDKARAILFHDTISYTEYHSQGNGVASNKSYVDILSDFSIQITNILSYDPIDDKIFETEGVLNTQINTEKVGNQASNACQYVLD
;
A
#
# COMPACT_ATOMS: atom_id res chain seq x y z
N MET A 1 57.91 43.92 24.96
CA MET A 1 57.60 43.08 26.15
C MET A 1 56.10 43.08 26.33
N SER A 2 55.32 42.02 26.22
CA SER A 2 55.52 40.60 25.92
C SER A 2 54.18 40.10 25.35
N MET A 3 54.22 39.49 24.17
CA MET A 3 53.07 38.83 23.52
C MET A 3 52.69 37.57 24.31
N HIS A 4 51.39 37.38 24.59
CA HIS A 4 50.85 36.10 25.02
C HIS A 4 50.36 35.31 23.80
N SER A 5 51.12 34.29 23.44
CA SER A 5 50.79 33.26 22.46
C SER A 5 49.72 32.32 23.03
N VAL A 6 48.57 32.27 22.37
CA VAL A 6 47.56 31.23 22.59
C VAL A 6 48.08 29.95 21.93
N SER A 7 48.35 28.94 22.75
CA SER A 7 48.85 27.63 22.34
C SER A 7 47.78 26.84 21.58
N SER A 8 48.07 26.53 20.32
CA SER A 8 47.41 25.49 19.54
C SER A 8 47.63 24.12 20.20
N THR A 9 46.58 23.51 20.74
CA THR A 9 46.60 22.12 21.19
C THR A 9 46.57 21.19 19.97
N SER A 10 47.75 20.81 19.50
CA SER A 10 47.94 19.70 18.58
C SER A 10 47.57 18.38 19.27
N PHE A 11 46.42 17.82 18.93
CA PHE A 11 46.08 16.44 19.30
C PHE A 11 46.99 15.48 18.51
N SER A 12 47.96 14.89 19.19
CA SER A 12 48.73 13.74 18.71
C SER A 12 47.82 12.50 18.64
N PRO A 13 47.70 11.80 17.49
CA PRO A 13 46.90 10.59 17.41
C PRO A 13 47.73 9.41 17.93
N THR A 14 47.52 9.02 19.19
CA THR A 14 47.94 7.70 19.64
C THR A 14 46.98 6.66 19.06
N SER A 15 47.52 5.82 18.18
CA SER A 15 46.88 4.67 17.54
C SER A 15 46.52 3.60 18.57
N ASN A 16 45.45 3.82 19.33
CA ASN A 16 44.74 2.76 20.03
C ASN A 16 43.43 2.51 19.26
N SER A 17 43.48 1.57 18.31
CA SER A 17 42.30 1.00 17.66
C SER A 17 41.48 0.22 18.69
N LEU A 18 40.67 0.93 19.46
CA LEU A 18 39.82 0.34 20.48
C LEU A 18 38.68 -0.45 19.82
N SER A 19 38.47 -1.67 20.29
CA SER A 19 37.56 -2.63 19.68
C SER A 19 36.09 -2.21 19.77
N ILE A 20 35.44 -2.08 18.61
CA ILE A 20 33.98 -1.92 18.41
C ILE A 20 33.16 -3.10 19.03
N SER A 21 33.82 -4.10 19.63
CA SER A 21 33.21 -5.26 20.30
C SER A 21 32.27 -4.91 21.47
N GLY A 22 32.45 -3.73 22.09
CA GLY A 22 31.59 -3.26 23.18
C GLY A 22 30.30 -2.56 22.74
N LEU A 23 30.14 -2.20 21.46
CA LEU A 23 29.09 -1.28 21.00
C LEU A 23 27.86 -1.95 20.36
N SER A 24 27.89 -3.26 20.09
CA SER A 24 26.67 -3.96 19.64
C SER A 24 25.69 -4.07 20.81
N SER A 25 24.51 -3.47 20.71
CA SER A 25 23.47 -3.62 21.75
C SER A 25 23.09 -5.08 22.05
N THR A 26 23.42 -6.00 21.15
CA THR A 26 23.26 -7.45 21.27
C THR A 26 24.25 -8.09 22.26
N SER A 27 25.38 -7.44 22.57
CA SER A 27 26.39 -7.96 23.51
C SER A 27 26.27 -7.41 24.92
N LYS A 28 25.44 -6.38 25.17
CA LYS A 28 25.36 -5.69 26.47
C LYS A 28 24.95 -6.59 27.64
N TYR A 29 24.36 -7.76 27.37
CA TYR A 29 23.97 -8.75 28.39
C TYR A 29 24.45 -10.17 28.08
N GLY A 30 25.37 -10.38 27.13
CA GLY A 30 25.90 -11.72 26.83
C GLY A 30 24.84 -12.77 26.42
N GLY A 31 23.65 -12.35 25.98
CA GLY A 31 22.53 -13.25 25.70
C GLY A 31 21.69 -13.66 26.92
N MET A 32 21.89 -13.08 28.10
CA MET A 32 21.12 -13.40 29.32
C MET A 32 19.70 -12.79 29.34
N VAL A 33 19.39 -11.83 28.47
CA VAL A 33 18.06 -11.22 28.37
C VAL A 33 17.50 -11.49 26.98
N ASP A 34 16.36 -12.18 26.93
CA ASP A 34 15.66 -12.44 25.69
C ASP A 34 15.23 -11.13 25.04
N ILE A 35 15.73 -10.92 23.83
CA ILE A 35 15.38 -9.78 23.00
C ILE A 35 13.97 -10.05 22.46
N SER A 36 13.06 -9.09 22.62
CA SER A 36 11.69 -9.25 22.10
C SER A 36 11.70 -9.57 20.60
N THR A 37 10.77 -10.44 20.18
CA THR A 37 10.64 -10.90 18.78
C THR A 37 10.53 -9.73 17.80
N TYR A 38 9.83 -8.67 18.21
CA TYR A 38 9.76 -7.40 17.46
C TYR A 38 11.13 -6.75 17.21
N LYS A 39 12.00 -6.69 18.23
CA LYS A 39 13.34 -6.11 18.09
C LYS A 39 14.21 -6.96 17.17
N ILE A 40 14.07 -8.29 17.22
CA ILE A 40 14.78 -9.22 16.31
C ILE A 40 14.33 -8.98 14.87
N ALA A 41 13.02 -9.00 14.61
CA ALA A 41 12.45 -8.79 13.27
C ALA A 41 12.86 -7.42 12.69
N ARG A 42 12.76 -6.36 13.48
CA ARG A 42 13.18 -5.01 13.09
C ARG A 42 14.67 -4.93 12.75
N ASN A 43 15.53 -5.53 13.57
CA ASN A 43 16.98 -5.50 13.31
C ASN A 43 17.33 -6.29 12.02
N ARG A 44 16.66 -7.42 11.75
CA ARG A 44 16.81 -8.15 10.48
C ARG A 44 16.36 -7.32 9.28
N LEU A 45 15.27 -6.57 9.42
CA LEU A 45 14.82 -5.63 8.38
C LEU A 45 15.83 -4.50 8.17
N PHE A 46 16.45 -3.96 9.23
CA PHE A 46 17.51 -2.97 9.08
C PHE A 46 18.72 -3.51 8.30
N GLU A 47 19.14 -4.73 8.60
CA GLU A 47 20.23 -5.39 7.86
C GLU A 47 19.85 -5.61 6.39
N LEU A 48 18.63 -6.05 6.11
CA LEU A 48 18.12 -6.22 4.75
C LEU A 48 18.10 -4.91 3.97
N VAL A 49 17.49 -3.86 4.53
CA VAL A 49 17.36 -2.55 3.88
C VAL A 49 18.72 -1.93 3.63
N SER A 50 19.64 -2.06 4.58
CA SER A 50 20.99 -1.52 4.42
C SER A 50 21.79 -2.33 3.37
N TYR A 51 21.60 -3.64 3.28
CA TYR A 51 22.17 -4.46 2.20
C TYR A 51 21.61 -4.05 0.82
N VAL A 52 20.30 -3.85 0.71
CA VAL A 52 19.68 -3.32 -0.50
C VAL A 52 20.35 -2.02 -0.91
N ASP A 53 20.60 -1.11 0.03
CA ASP A 53 21.23 0.19 -0.23
C ASP A 53 22.66 0.09 -0.78
N THR A 54 23.36 -1.01 -0.51
CA THR A 54 24.72 -1.21 -1.05
C THR A 54 24.73 -1.88 -2.42
N CYS A 55 23.68 -2.63 -2.76
CA CYS A 55 23.68 -3.49 -3.94
C CYS A 55 22.78 -3.00 -5.08
N PHE A 56 21.92 -1.99 -4.84
CA PHE A 56 20.99 -1.50 -5.86
C PHE A 56 21.66 -0.62 -6.91
N SER A 57 21.10 -0.62 -8.13
CA SER A 57 21.48 0.33 -9.17
C SER A 57 20.59 1.58 -9.07
N PRO A 58 21.16 2.79 -9.00
CA PRO A 58 20.38 4.01 -8.83
C PRO A 58 19.55 4.33 -10.09
N MET A 59 18.24 4.10 -10.01
CA MET A 59 17.28 4.39 -11.09
C MET A 59 16.82 5.86 -11.06
N LEU A 60 17.74 6.81 -11.28
CA LEU A 60 17.43 8.25 -11.23
C LEU A 60 16.29 8.71 -12.17
N PRO A 61 16.19 8.22 -13.42
CA PRO A 61 15.08 8.60 -14.30
C PRO A 61 13.71 8.19 -13.76
N LEU A 62 13.63 7.00 -13.15
CA LEU A 62 12.39 6.51 -12.52
C LEU A 62 11.95 7.47 -11.41
N GLN A 63 12.88 7.91 -10.55
CA GLN A 63 12.56 8.85 -9.47
C GLN A 63 12.01 10.18 -9.99
N ASN A 64 12.58 10.71 -11.09
CA ASN A 64 12.10 11.95 -11.69
C ASN A 64 10.64 11.82 -12.17
N VAL A 65 10.30 10.69 -12.81
CA VAL A 65 8.93 10.42 -13.24
C VAL A 65 8.00 10.34 -12.03
N ILE A 66 8.37 9.63 -10.97
CA ILE A 66 7.56 9.53 -9.76
C ILE A 66 7.37 10.88 -9.06
N SER A 67 8.41 11.73 -9.02
CA SER A 67 8.29 13.10 -8.50
C SER A 67 7.22 13.91 -9.24
N VAL A 68 7.11 13.77 -10.57
CA VAL A 68 6.05 14.42 -11.36
C VAL A 68 4.67 13.87 -11.01
N PHE A 69 4.52 12.55 -10.87
CA PHE A 69 3.24 11.96 -10.45
C PHE A 69 2.81 12.44 -9.05
N ARG A 70 3.73 12.46 -8.09
CA ARG A 70 3.45 12.98 -6.73
C ARG A 70 3.08 14.45 -6.74
N MET A 71 3.69 15.25 -7.61
CA MET A 71 3.32 16.66 -7.82
C MET A 71 1.87 16.78 -8.30
N VAL A 72 1.48 15.98 -9.30
CA VAL A 72 0.10 15.95 -9.79
C VAL A 72 -0.88 15.54 -8.68
N GLN A 73 -0.51 14.60 -7.80
CA GLN A 73 -1.31 14.18 -6.65
C GLN A 73 -1.49 15.28 -5.58
N ILE A 74 -0.57 16.25 -5.47
CA ILE A 74 -0.71 17.41 -4.57
C ILE A 74 -1.67 18.45 -5.16
N ILE A 75 -1.68 18.57 -6.49
CA ILE A 75 -2.48 19.56 -7.21
C ILE A 75 -3.95 19.13 -7.37
N MET A 76 -4.18 17.89 -7.82
CA MET A 76 -5.52 17.45 -8.25
C MET A 76 -6.62 17.52 -7.18
N PRO A 77 -6.38 17.26 -5.88
CA PRO A 77 -7.43 17.39 -4.86
C PRO A 77 -8.05 18.79 -4.78
N SER A 78 -7.32 19.85 -5.20
CA SER A 78 -7.83 21.23 -5.20
C SER A 78 -8.87 21.51 -6.30
N PHE A 79 -8.95 20.65 -7.33
CA PHE A 79 -9.89 20.80 -8.45
C PHE A 79 -11.27 20.16 -8.19
N TYR A 80 -11.42 19.35 -7.13
CA TYR A 80 -12.68 18.70 -6.76
C TYR A 80 -13.37 17.96 -7.92
N VAL A 81 -12.59 17.27 -8.75
CA VAL A 81 -13.07 16.65 -10.01
C VAL A 81 -14.20 15.65 -9.80
N ALA A 82 -14.21 14.96 -8.65
CA ALA A 82 -15.26 13.99 -8.28
C ALA A 82 -16.62 14.61 -7.92
N LYS A 83 -16.70 15.95 -7.81
CA LYS A 83 -17.93 16.70 -7.52
C LYS A 83 -18.70 17.08 -8.79
N TYR A 84 -18.99 16.11 -9.64
CA TYR A 84 -19.66 16.30 -10.94
C TYR A 84 -21.19 16.42 -10.86
N GLU A 85 -21.79 16.27 -9.68
CA GLU A 85 -23.24 16.44 -9.50
C GLU A 85 -23.63 17.90 -9.20
N ASN A 86 -22.69 18.70 -8.67
CA ASN A 86 -22.98 20.04 -8.13
C ASN A 86 -21.94 21.12 -8.45
N PHE A 87 -20.75 20.76 -8.94
CA PHE A 87 -19.65 21.71 -9.20
C PHE A 87 -19.15 21.64 -10.65
N TRP A 88 -18.92 20.43 -11.17
CA TRP A 88 -18.65 20.21 -12.59
C TRP A 88 -19.93 19.78 -13.32
N ASN A 89 -20.10 20.21 -14.56
CA ASN A 89 -21.20 19.74 -15.42
C ASN A 89 -20.76 18.48 -16.19
N PRO A 90 -21.42 17.31 -16.05
CA PRO A 90 -21.01 16.04 -16.65
C PRO A 90 -20.88 16.06 -18.18
N ASP A 91 -21.71 16.86 -18.85
CA ASP A 91 -21.75 16.93 -20.31
C ASP A 91 -20.73 17.92 -20.89
N SER A 92 -20.14 18.77 -20.04
CA SER A 92 -19.19 19.80 -20.46
C SER A 92 -17.86 19.21 -20.95
N ILE A 93 -17.26 19.88 -21.95
CA ILE A 93 -15.91 19.56 -22.43
C ILE A 93 -14.90 19.74 -21.28
N SER A 94 -15.09 20.77 -20.45
CA SER A 94 -14.25 21.05 -19.28
C SER A 94 -14.15 19.87 -18.32
N PHE A 95 -15.29 19.24 -17.99
CA PHE A 95 -15.31 18.05 -17.13
C PHE A 95 -14.62 16.86 -17.80
N LYS A 96 -14.83 16.63 -19.10
CA LYS A 96 -14.15 15.54 -19.83
C LYS A 96 -12.63 15.70 -19.81
N VAL A 97 -12.13 16.92 -20.03
CA VAL A 97 -10.69 17.24 -19.94
C VAL A 97 -10.17 16.98 -18.53
N MET A 98 -10.87 17.46 -17.51
CA MET A 98 -10.44 17.30 -16.12
C MET A 98 -10.53 15.83 -15.65
N SER A 99 -11.52 15.08 -16.14
CA SER A 99 -11.66 13.64 -15.93
C SER A 99 -10.45 12.88 -16.48
N ILE A 100 -10.00 13.19 -17.70
CA ILE A 100 -8.78 12.62 -18.28
C ILE A 100 -7.54 12.98 -17.46
N LEU A 101 -7.38 14.25 -17.06
CA LEU A 101 -6.25 14.68 -16.25
C LEU A 101 -6.21 13.99 -14.88
N SER A 102 -7.37 13.72 -14.29
CA SER A 102 -7.47 13.06 -12.98
C SER A 102 -6.99 11.60 -13.02
N VAL A 103 -6.97 10.94 -14.18
CA VAL A 103 -6.41 9.59 -14.35
C VAL A 103 -4.92 9.56 -14.00
N PHE A 104 -4.17 10.63 -14.28
CA PHE A 104 -2.76 10.70 -13.92
C PHE A 104 -2.53 10.83 -12.40
N ALA A 105 -3.53 11.34 -11.65
CA ALA A 105 -3.44 11.42 -10.19
C ALA A 105 -3.95 10.15 -9.50
N HIS A 106 -5.11 9.65 -9.96
CA HIS A 106 -5.91 8.66 -9.24
C HIS A 106 -6.12 7.34 -10.02
N ILE A 107 -5.63 7.20 -11.25
CA ILE A 107 -5.78 6.02 -12.12
C ILE A 107 -7.20 5.82 -12.69
N LEU A 108 -8.27 6.07 -11.93
CA LEU A 108 -9.65 5.93 -12.44
C LEU A 108 -10.33 7.31 -12.68
N PRO A 109 -11.05 7.47 -13.80
CA PRO A 109 -11.84 8.66 -14.05
C PRO A 109 -13.04 8.74 -13.08
N PRO A 110 -13.45 9.94 -12.65
CA PRO A 110 -14.44 10.14 -11.59
C PRO A 110 -15.79 9.46 -11.78
N THR A 111 -16.25 9.32 -13.02
CA THR A 111 -17.54 8.70 -13.34
C THR A 111 -17.56 7.21 -13.04
N THR A 112 -16.42 6.52 -13.15
CA THR A 112 -16.31 5.07 -12.94
C THR A 112 -15.85 4.71 -11.53
N ARG A 113 -15.48 5.70 -10.70
CA ARG A 113 -14.96 5.47 -9.33
C ARG A 113 -15.95 4.80 -8.38
N PRO A 114 -17.26 5.13 -8.34
CA PRO A 114 -18.18 4.46 -7.42
C PRO A 114 -18.25 2.94 -7.63
N GLN A 115 -18.15 2.49 -8.89
CA GLN A 115 -18.21 1.07 -9.23
C GLN A 115 -16.85 0.36 -9.05
N TYR A 116 -15.75 0.99 -9.51
CA TYR A 116 -14.43 0.34 -9.55
C TYR A 116 -13.51 0.68 -8.37
N GLY A 117 -13.84 1.69 -7.56
CA GLY A 117 -13.07 2.14 -6.41
C GLY A 117 -12.85 1.05 -5.35
N PRO A 118 -13.88 0.29 -4.93
CA PRO A 118 -13.70 -0.83 -4.02
C PRO A 118 -12.74 -1.91 -4.55
N PHE A 119 -12.77 -2.21 -5.85
CA PHE A 119 -11.85 -3.18 -6.47
C PHE A 119 -10.39 -2.69 -6.44
N PHE A 120 -10.15 -1.38 -6.60
CA PHE A 120 -8.82 -0.81 -6.39
C PHE A 120 -8.36 -0.97 -4.94
N LEU A 121 -9.24 -0.78 -3.95
CA LEU A 121 -8.91 -1.00 -2.55
C LEU A 121 -8.53 -2.47 -2.28
N ILE A 122 -9.17 -3.44 -2.96
CA ILE A 122 -8.77 -4.87 -2.87
C ILE A 122 -7.36 -5.04 -3.39
N PHE A 123 -7.08 -4.53 -4.59
CA PHE A 123 -5.74 -4.58 -5.17
C PHE A 123 -4.70 -3.94 -4.25
N TYR A 124 -5.00 -2.77 -3.68
CA TYR A 124 -4.16 -2.07 -2.72
C TYR A 124 -3.84 -2.93 -1.49
N VAL A 125 -4.85 -3.54 -0.86
CA VAL A 125 -4.67 -4.42 0.31
C VAL A 125 -3.86 -5.66 -0.06
N CYS A 126 -4.17 -6.33 -1.17
CA CYS A 126 -3.43 -7.50 -1.67
C CYS A 126 -1.96 -7.19 -1.93
N CYS A 127 -1.65 -6.05 -2.57
CA CYS A 127 -0.28 -5.62 -2.81
C CYS A 127 0.51 -5.39 -1.50
N HIS A 128 -0.13 -4.81 -0.49
CA HIS A 128 0.52 -4.56 0.81
C HIS A 128 0.74 -5.86 1.59
N ILE A 129 -0.23 -6.77 1.60
CA ILE A 129 -0.09 -8.10 2.21
C ILE A 129 1.07 -8.85 1.54
N PHE A 130 1.13 -8.83 0.20
CA PHE A 130 2.24 -9.43 -0.54
C PHE A 130 3.59 -8.81 -0.14
N LEU A 131 3.68 -7.48 -0.03
CA LEU A 131 4.89 -6.81 0.42
C LEU A 131 5.30 -7.24 1.83
N VAL A 132 4.36 -7.37 2.77
CA VAL A 132 4.67 -7.80 4.15
C VAL A 132 5.31 -9.18 4.14
N PHE A 133 4.69 -10.14 3.44
CA PHE A 133 5.23 -11.50 3.32
C PHE A 133 6.59 -11.51 2.62
N PHE A 134 6.70 -10.78 1.52
CA PHE A 134 7.95 -10.66 0.76
C PHE A 134 9.09 -10.10 1.61
N LEU A 135 8.83 -9.07 2.43
CA LEU A 135 9.80 -8.48 3.34
C LEU A 135 10.26 -9.45 4.43
N VAL A 136 9.31 -10.15 5.06
CA VAL A 136 9.62 -11.10 6.14
C VAL A 136 10.44 -12.28 5.59
N ILE A 137 10.03 -12.85 4.45
CA ILE A 137 10.74 -13.95 3.79
C ILE A 137 12.14 -13.49 3.37
N SER A 138 12.26 -12.31 2.74
CA SER A 138 13.55 -11.78 2.29
C SER A 138 14.49 -11.49 3.46
N ALA A 139 13.97 -10.93 4.56
CA ALA A 139 14.77 -10.65 5.76
C ALA A 139 15.26 -11.96 6.42
N GLN A 140 14.40 -12.98 6.48
CA GLN A 140 14.77 -14.29 7.02
C GLN A 140 15.79 -15.02 6.13
N TYR A 141 15.59 -14.95 4.81
CA TYR A 141 16.49 -15.50 3.82
C TYR A 141 17.86 -14.80 3.89
N PHE A 142 17.89 -13.47 3.93
CA PHE A 142 19.13 -12.71 4.07
C PHE A 142 19.88 -13.03 5.35
N HIS A 143 19.19 -13.14 6.47
CA HIS A 143 19.82 -13.51 7.75
C HIS A 143 20.48 -14.90 7.68
N THR A 144 19.93 -15.83 6.89
CA THR A 144 20.41 -17.22 6.80
C THR A 144 21.51 -17.38 5.76
N TYR A 145 21.36 -16.76 4.59
CA TYR A 145 22.21 -16.98 3.42
C TYR A 145 23.16 -15.82 3.11
N ALA A 146 22.95 -14.66 3.75
CA ALA A 146 23.70 -13.41 3.58
C ALA A 146 23.85 -12.90 2.14
N HIS A 147 23.03 -13.43 1.23
CA HIS A 147 23.00 -13.08 -0.16
C HIS A 147 21.55 -13.10 -0.63
N ILE A 148 21.15 -12.10 -1.42
CA ILE A 148 19.86 -12.05 -2.08
C ILE A 148 20.11 -11.84 -3.58
N HIS A 149 19.32 -12.50 -4.42
CA HIS A 149 19.39 -12.32 -5.87
C HIS A 149 19.15 -10.86 -6.26
N LYS A 150 19.95 -10.31 -7.19
CA LYS A 150 19.85 -8.89 -7.62
C LYS A 150 18.44 -8.48 -8.07
N GLY A 151 17.70 -9.40 -8.69
CA GLY A 151 16.30 -9.14 -9.08
C GLY A 151 15.37 -8.84 -7.90
N VAL A 152 15.59 -9.47 -6.74
CA VAL A 152 14.80 -9.25 -5.51
C VAL A 152 15.15 -7.89 -4.90
N VAL A 153 16.44 -7.52 -4.92
CA VAL A 153 16.92 -6.19 -4.49
C VAL A 153 16.31 -5.09 -5.36
N ASN A 154 16.34 -5.25 -6.69
CA ASN A 154 15.75 -4.29 -7.62
C ASN A 154 14.23 -4.17 -7.45
N PHE A 155 13.52 -5.29 -7.32
CA PHE A 155 12.08 -5.27 -7.06
C PHE A 155 11.73 -4.48 -5.80
N PHE A 156 12.45 -4.76 -4.71
CA PHE A 156 12.25 -4.07 -3.44
C PHE A 156 12.49 -2.57 -3.53
N TYR A 157 13.58 -2.17 -4.20
CA TYR A 157 13.91 -0.77 -4.44
C TYR A 157 12.85 -0.07 -5.30
N ILE A 158 12.41 -0.70 -6.39
CA ILE A 158 11.35 -0.18 -7.26
C ILE A 158 10.08 0.02 -6.45
N TYR A 159 9.66 -0.96 -5.63
CA TYR A 159 8.44 -0.83 -4.83
C TYR A 159 8.49 0.38 -3.90
N ILE A 160 9.53 0.48 -3.05
CA ILE A 160 9.66 1.57 -2.07
C ILE A 160 9.74 2.93 -2.77
N SER A 161 10.36 2.97 -3.95
CA SER A 161 10.55 4.19 -4.71
C SER A 161 9.32 4.64 -5.51
N THR A 162 8.41 3.72 -5.84
CA THR A 162 7.28 3.97 -6.76
C THR A 162 5.94 3.76 -6.05
N PHE A 163 5.47 2.51 -5.97
CA PHE A 163 4.20 2.10 -5.40
C PHE A 163 4.03 2.54 -3.95
N GLY A 164 5.12 2.51 -3.18
CA GLY A 164 5.15 2.96 -1.78
C GLY A 164 4.92 4.45 -1.56
N TYR A 165 4.91 5.27 -2.61
CA TYR A 165 4.47 6.68 -2.53
C TYR A 165 3.15 6.90 -3.27
N LEU A 166 2.97 6.29 -4.45
CA LEU A 166 1.85 6.61 -5.33
C LEU A 166 0.53 5.98 -4.91
N LEU A 167 0.54 4.76 -4.34
CA LEU A 167 -0.70 4.04 -4.06
C LEU A 167 -1.50 4.65 -2.89
N HIS A 168 -0.82 5.22 -1.88
CA HIS A 168 -1.50 5.69 -0.68
C HIS A 168 -2.43 6.88 -0.90
N PRO A 169 -2.02 7.97 -1.61
CA PRO A 169 -2.93 9.06 -1.93
C PRO A 169 -4.14 8.59 -2.73
N ILE A 170 -3.94 7.66 -3.68
CA ILE A 170 -5.03 7.12 -4.51
C ILE A 170 -6.02 6.34 -3.66
N ALA A 171 -5.53 5.47 -2.76
CA ALA A 171 -6.40 4.75 -1.83
C ALA A 171 -7.17 5.72 -0.93
N PHE A 172 -6.54 6.80 -0.46
CA PHE A 172 -7.18 7.80 0.40
C PHE A 172 -8.23 8.65 -0.32
N GLU A 173 -8.04 8.92 -1.63
CA GLU A 173 -9.08 9.52 -2.46
C GLU A 173 -10.33 8.62 -2.47
N TYR A 174 -10.18 7.33 -2.76
CA TYR A 174 -11.33 6.41 -2.83
C TYR A 174 -11.98 6.16 -1.47
N ILE A 175 -11.19 6.08 -0.40
CA ILE A 175 -11.73 5.99 0.96
C ILE A 175 -12.55 7.25 1.29
N GLY A 176 -12.05 8.44 0.95
CA GLY A 176 -12.78 9.69 1.17
C GLY A 176 -14.07 9.77 0.33
N GLU A 177 -14.05 9.32 -0.92
CA GLU A 177 -15.24 9.24 -1.77
C GLU A 177 -16.29 8.24 -1.22
N ILE A 178 -15.87 7.03 -0.84
CA ILE A 178 -16.77 6.00 -0.28
C ILE A 178 -17.41 6.50 1.03
N ILE A 179 -16.62 7.10 1.92
CA ILE A 179 -17.14 7.66 3.18
C ILE A 179 -18.06 8.86 2.89
N GLY A 180 -17.71 9.71 1.93
CA GLY A 180 -18.53 10.86 1.54
C GLY A 180 -19.89 10.44 0.97
N GLN A 181 -19.89 9.43 0.10
CA GLN A 181 -21.11 8.86 -0.47
C GLN A 181 -21.95 8.17 0.61
N SER A 182 -21.31 7.39 1.48
CA SER A 182 -21.96 6.76 2.63
C SER A 182 -22.69 7.74 3.55
N ILE A 183 -22.11 8.92 3.80
CA ILE A 183 -22.73 9.98 4.61
C ILE A 183 -23.94 10.59 3.88
N THR A 184 -23.85 10.71 2.56
CA THR A 184 -24.93 11.23 1.71
C THR A 184 -26.12 10.27 1.62
N ASP A 185 -25.84 8.98 1.37
CA ASP A 185 -26.86 7.96 1.12
C ASP A 185 -27.43 7.36 2.42
N GLY A 186 -26.80 7.65 3.57
CA GLY A 186 -27.25 7.21 4.89
C GLY A 186 -27.08 5.71 5.15
N SER A 187 -26.46 4.97 4.23
CA SER A 187 -26.19 3.54 4.33
C SER A 187 -24.79 3.23 3.80
N ILE A 188 -24.14 2.23 4.40
CA ILE A 188 -22.81 1.77 3.99
C ILE A 188 -22.92 0.28 3.71
N GLU A 189 -22.56 -0.14 2.50
CA GLU A 189 -22.42 -1.56 2.20
C GLU A 189 -21.32 -2.17 3.09
N VAL A 190 -21.63 -3.31 3.72
CA VAL A 190 -20.71 -4.01 4.64
C VAL A 190 -19.35 -4.29 3.97
N PHE A 191 -19.39 -4.63 2.68
CA PHE A 191 -18.19 -4.85 1.87
C PHE A 191 -17.30 -3.60 1.78
N GLN A 192 -17.88 -2.44 1.48
CA GLN A 192 -17.14 -1.18 1.38
C GLN A 192 -16.54 -0.77 2.73
N LEU A 193 -17.29 -0.94 3.82
CA LEU A 193 -16.81 -0.68 5.18
C LEU A 193 -15.59 -1.56 5.53
N LEU A 194 -15.66 -2.86 5.23
CA LEU A 194 -14.55 -3.80 5.45
C LEU A 194 -13.31 -3.37 4.67
N MET A 195 -13.46 -2.96 3.41
CA MET A 195 -12.36 -2.52 2.56
C MET A 195 -11.70 -1.23 3.06
N VAL A 196 -12.49 -0.28 3.56
CA VAL A 196 -11.98 0.95 4.20
C VAL A 196 -11.13 0.60 5.42
N ILE A 197 -11.63 -0.25 6.32
CA ILE A 197 -10.92 -0.65 7.54
C ILE A 197 -9.60 -1.35 7.20
N LEU A 198 -9.63 -2.34 6.29
CA LEU A 198 -8.42 -3.07 5.86
C LEU A 198 -7.39 -2.14 5.20
N SER A 199 -7.83 -1.13 4.46
CA SER A 199 -6.95 -0.15 3.81
C SER A 199 -6.25 0.76 4.82
N PHE A 200 -6.95 1.21 5.89
CA PHE A 200 -6.34 1.95 6.99
C PHE A 200 -5.31 1.11 7.77
N ILE A 201 -5.61 -0.17 8.04
CA ILE A 201 -4.66 -1.10 8.68
C ILE A 201 -3.40 -1.26 7.80
N SER A 202 -3.60 -1.46 6.49
CA SER A 202 -2.51 -1.62 5.52
C SER A 202 -1.63 -0.36 5.45
N LEU A 203 -2.23 0.84 5.46
CA LEU A 203 -1.49 2.09 5.55
C LEU A 203 -0.72 2.18 6.88
N GLY A 204 -1.35 1.86 8.01
CA GLY A 204 -0.71 1.92 9.32
C GLY A 204 0.55 1.05 9.39
N PHE A 205 0.49 -0.16 8.83
CA PHE A 205 1.67 -1.03 8.70
C PHE A 205 2.75 -0.42 7.79
N TYR A 206 2.38 0.06 6.61
CA TYR A 206 3.34 0.65 5.69
C TYR A 206 3.98 1.92 6.26
N ALA A 207 3.20 2.80 6.88
CA ALA A 207 3.68 4.00 7.55
C ALA A 207 4.67 3.64 8.68
N TRP A 208 4.36 2.62 9.48
CA TRP A 208 5.29 2.10 10.49
C TRP A 208 6.61 1.62 9.86
N PHE A 209 6.53 0.83 8.78
CA PHE A 209 7.70 0.32 8.06
C PHE A 209 8.53 1.46 7.46
N TYR A 210 7.87 2.40 6.80
CA TYR A 210 8.50 3.52 6.12
C TYR A 210 9.20 4.47 7.11
N ILE A 211 8.52 4.85 8.20
CA ILE A 211 9.05 5.76 9.23
C ILE A 211 10.21 5.13 9.98
N ASN A 212 10.05 3.89 10.44
CA ASN A 212 11.02 3.27 11.34
C ASN A 212 12.15 2.54 10.63
N VAL A 213 11.96 2.11 9.38
CA VAL A 213 12.91 1.24 8.66
C VAL A 213 13.43 1.89 7.39
N ALA A 214 12.55 2.25 6.44
CA ALA A 214 12.99 2.60 5.10
C ALA A 214 13.57 4.02 4.97
N SER A 215 13.00 5.01 5.67
CA SER A 215 13.27 6.44 5.41
C SER A 215 14.57 6.97 6.01
N SER A 216 14.99 6.49 7.17
CA SER A 216 16.14 7.07 7.89
C SER A 216 17.46 6.46 7.41
N THR A 217 18.06 7.05 6.39
CA THR A 217 19.32 6.57 5.80
C THR A 217 20.41 7.64 5.88
N VAL A 218 21.59 7.23 6.38
CA VAL A 218 22.84 8.00 6.40
C VAL A 218 23.40 8.16 4.98
N ILE A 219 23.10 7.23 4.07
CA ILE A 219 23.44 7.34 2.65
C ILE A 219 22.36 8.17 1.94
N PHE A 220 22.73 9.01 0.97
CA PHE A 220 21.79 9.72 0.10
C PHE A 220 21.12 8.77 -0.89
N ARG A 221 20.16 7.97 -0.42
CA ARG A 221 19.38 7.07 -1.28
C ARG A 221 18.53 7.89 -2.27
N PRO A 222 18.63 7.64 -3.59
CA PRO A 222 17.73 8.28 -4.54
C PRO A 222 16.28 7.89 -4.24
N SER A 223 15.46 8.90 -3.99
CA SER A 223 14.02 8.79 -3.77
C SER A 223 13.34 10.02 -4.37
N SER A 224 12.03 9.91 -4.67
CA SER A 224 11.25 11.08 -5.08
C SER A 224 11.18 12.10 -3.94
N PHE A 225 11.39 13.37 -4.26
CA PHE A 225 11.53 14.47 -3.29
C PHE A 225 12.58 14.15 -2.22
N LEU A 226 13.84 14.01 -2.65
CA LEU A 226 14.95 13.65 -1.78
C LEU A 226 15.19 14.74 -0.71
N THR A 227 15.06 14.36 0.57
CA THR A 227 15.30 15.23 1.73
C THR A 227 16.53 14.79 2.52
N VAL A 228 17.13 15.74 3.27
CA VAL A 228 18.24 15.43 4.20
C VAL A 228 17.71 14.67 5.42
N SER A 229 16.74 15.24 6.13
CA SER A 229 16.04 14.57 7.24
C SER A 229 14.88 13.69 6.77
N SER A 230 14.72 12.53 7.43
CA SER A 230 13.59 11.63 7.20
C SER A 230 12.26 12.19 7.71
N SER A 231 12.29 13.06 8.73
CA SER A 231 11.09 13.62 9.34
C SER A 231 10.29 14.49 8.36
N LEU A 232 10.98 15.24 7.50
CA LEU A 232 10.35 16.07 6.48
C LEU A 232 9.58 15.22 5.47
N GLN A 233 10.18 14.11 5.03
CA GLN A 233 9.57 13.19 4.05
C GLN A 233 8.29 12.54 4.59
N HIS A 234 8.27 12.17 5.89
CA HIS A 234 7.06 11.67 6.55
C HIS A 234 5.94 12.69 6.53
N ASN A 235 6.26 13.93 6.89
CA ASN A 235 5.27 14.99 6.95
C ASN A 235 4.75 15.40 5.57
N PHE A 236 5.58 15.35 4.53
CA PHE A 236 5.14 15.48 3.13
C PHE A 236 4.08 14.44 2.76
N VAL A 237 4.33 13.16 3.09
CA VAL A 237 3.37 12.08 2.83
C VAL A 237 2.08 12.30 3.63
N LEU A 238 2.18 12.60 4.93
CA LEU A 238 1.00 12.85 5.78
C LEU A 238 0.15 14.04 5.31
N CYS A 239 0.79 15.16 4.94
CA CYS A 239 0.06 16.33 4.42
C CYS A 239 -0.63 16.01 3.10
N THR A 240 0.03 15.26 2.21
CA THR A 240 -0.58 14.82 0.94
C THR A 240 -1.80 13.94 1.20
N LEU A 241 -1.69 12.94 2.08
CA LEU A 241 -2.80 12.06 2.45
C LEU A 241 -3.97 12.83 3.06
N PHE A 242 -3.68 13.79 3.95
CA PHE A 242 -4.70 14.62 4.58
C PHE A 242 -5.48 15.44 3.55
N VAL A 243 -4.77 16.14 2.66
CA VAL A 243 -5.36 16.98 1.63
C VAL A 243 -6.17 16.14 0.64
N THR A 244 -5.66 15.00 0.19
CA THR A 244 -6.40 14.11 -0.72
C THR A 244 -7.66 13.53 -0.06
N PHE A 245 -7.59 13.10 1.20
CA PHE A 245 -8.75 12.56 1.91
C PHE A 245 -9.84 13.60 2.19
N VAL A 246 -9.46 14.80 2.67
CA VAL A 246 -10.45 15.86 2.94
C VAL A 246 -11.04 16.39 1.62
N GLY A 247 -10.23 16.48 0.56
CA GLY A 247 -10.67 16.86 -0.78
C GLY A 247 -11.70 15.90 -1.37
N SER A 248 -11.43 14.60 -1.35
CA SER A 248 -12.36 13.55 -1.80
C SER A 248 -13.63 13.49 -0.95
N LEU A 249 -13.51 13.56 0.38
CA LEU A 249 -14.66 13.57 1.26
C LEU A 249 -15.60 14.75 0.97
N ALA A 250 -15.03 15.95 0.76
CA ALA A 250 -15.80 17.13 0.41
C ALA A 250 -16.52 17.02 -0.95
N SER A 251 -16.01 16.18 -1.85
CA SER A 251 -16.51 16.03 -3.21
C SER A 251 -17.83 15.24 -3.32
N LYS A 252 -18.06 14.28 -2.41
CA LYS A 252 -19.22 13.36 -2.45
C LYS A 252 -20.31 13.64 -1.41
N ILE A 253 -20.10 14.58 -0.50
CA ILE A 253 -21.13 15.01 0.46
C ILE A 253 -22.12 15.96 -0.20
N ASN A 254 -23.40 15.55 -0.28
CA ASN A 254 -24.47 16.37 -0.88
C ASN A 254 -24.94 17.52 0.03
N ASN A 255 -24.76 17.40 1.35
CA ASN A 255 -25.07 18.51 2.26
C ASN A 255 -24.13 19.71 1.97
N ARG A 256 -24.73 20.78 1.44
CA ARG A 256 -24.00 21.98 1.01
C ARG A 256 -23.16 22.61 2.11
N ILE A 257 -23.68 22.66 3.34
CA ILE A 257 -22.99 23.28 4.49
C ILE A 257 -21.78 22.43 4.87
N ALA A 258 -21.95 21.11 4.98
CA ALA A 258 -20.87 20.19 5.32
C ALA A 258 -19.75 20.21 4.27
N SER A 259 -20.10 20.21 2.98
CA SER A 259 -19.12 20.30 1.90
C SER A 259 -18.39 21.66 1.88
N LEU A 260 -19.09 22.79 2.14
CA LEU A 260 -18.45 24.10 2.30
C LEU A 260 -17.44 24.12 3.44
N VAL A 261 -17.79 23.54 4.59
CA VAL A 261 -16.90 23.46 5.75
C VAL A 261 -15.65 22.66 5.43
N LEU A 262 -15.78 21.50 4.76
CA LEU A 262 -14.63 20.68 4.38
C LEU A 262 -13.74 21.35 3.32
N MET A 263 -14.34 22.04 2.33
CA MET A 263 -13.58 22.86 1.39
C MET A 263 -12.84 24.00 2.12
N ALA A 264 -13.46 24.63 3.11
CA ALA A 264 -12.81 25.66 3.92
C ALA A 264 -11.67 25.10 4.81
N ILE A 265 -11.77 23.86 5.30
CA ILE A 265 -10.69 23.17 6.07
C ILE A 265 -9.46 22.88 5.22
N MET A 266 -9.61 22.77 3.90
CA MET A 266 -8.48 22.55 2.98
C MET A 266 -7.54 23.76 2.91
N ILE A 267 -8.05 24.98 3.13
CA ILE A 267 -7.24 26.20 3.14
C ILE A 267 -6.19 26.17 4.26
N PRO A 268 -6.54 25.99 5.56
CA PRO A 268 -5.54 25.85 6.61
C PRO A 268 -4.69 24.58 6.44
N GLY A 269 -5.20 23.52 5.81
CA GLY A 269 -4.43 22.33 5.45
C GLY A 269 -3.27 22.65 4.49
N TYR A 270 -3.55 23.30 3.36
CA TYR A 270 -2.53 23.74 2.42
C TYR A 270 -1.64 24.86 2.99
N SER A 271 -2.17 25.76 3.83
CA SER A 271 -1.36 26.75 4.55
C SER A 271 -0.36 26.09 5.49
N PHE A 272 -0.78 25.09 6.28
CA PHE A 272 0.11 24.32 7.13
C PHE A 272 1.18 23.62 6.31
N PHE A 273 0.78 22.99 5.19
CA PHE A 273 1.72 22.35 4.28
C PHE A 273 2.76 23.35 3.75
N TYR A 274 2.32 24.52 3.30
CA TYR A 274 3.18 25.61 2.82
C TYR A 274 4.16 26.09 3.90
N PHE A 275 3.68 26.43 5.10
CA PHE A 275 4.52 26.92 6.19
C PHE A 275 5.52 25.86 6.65
N TYR A 276 5.08 24.60 6.72
CA TYR A 276 5.95 23.49 7.11
C TYR A 276 7.08 23.29 6.10
N THR A 277 6.76 23.23 4.80
CA THR A 277 7.77 23.14 3.74
C THR A 277 8.69 24.37 3.73
N LEU A 278 8.15 25.58 3.93
CA LEU A 278 8.94 26.82 3.91
C LEU A 278 9.93 26.94 5.09
N ASN A 279 9.58 26.40 6.26
CA ASN A 279 10.40 26.44 7.47
C ASN A 279 11.38 25.28 7.58
N ASN A 280 11.07 24.14 6.96
CA ASN A 280 11.87 22.91 7.02
C ASN A 280 12.45 22.52 5.65
N ASN A 281 12.61 23.46 4.71
CA ASN A 281 12.98 23.16 3.33
C ASN A 281 14.35 22.48 3.20
N SER A 282 14.39 21.14 3.19
CA SER A 282 15.61 20.35 3.05
C SER A 282 15.66 19.48 1.79
N LEU A 283 14.94 19.86 0.73
CA LEU A 283 15.00 19.18 -0.56
C LEU A 283 16.34 19.42 -1.26
N VAL A 284 17.04 18.34 -1.60
CA VAL A 284 18.40 18.40 -2.16
C VAL A 284 18.40 18.92 -3.59
N ARG A 285 17.38 18.56 -4.39
CA ARG A 285 17.28 18.95 -5.80
C ARG A 285 16.52 20.26 -5.96
N ARG A 286 17.19 21.26 -6.53
CA ARG A 286 16.64 22.61 -6.76
C ARG A 286 15.37 22.61 -7.62
N THR A 287 15.31 21.77 -8.64
CA THR A 287 14.14 21.69 -9.54
C THR A 287 12.92 21.14 -8.81
N GLU A 288 13.11 20.08 -8.01
CA GLU A 288 12.05 19.46 -7.22
C GLU A 288 11.51 20.42 -6.14
N ASP A 289 12.39 21.15 -5.45
CA ASP A 289 12.01 22.15 -4.46
C ASP A 289 11.09 23.24 -5.04
N ASN A 290 11.52 23.87 -6.15
CA ASN A 290 10.70 24.87 -6.83
C ASN A 290 9.35 24.32 -7.28
N LEU A 291 9.32 23.09 -7.82
CA LEU A 291 8.11 22.46 -8.33
C LEU A 291 7.12 22.14 -7.20
N VAL A 292 7.58 21.51 -6.12
CA VAL A 292 6.74 21.18 -4.96
C VAL A 292 6.15 22.43 -4.33
N PHE A 293 6.99 23.45 -4.10
CA PHE A 293 6.56 24.70 -3.49
C PHE A 293 5.55 25.45 -4.38
N SER A 294 5.77 25.47 -5.70
CA SER A 294 4.82 26.03 -6.66
C SER A 294 3.49 25.27 -6.71
N SER A 295 3.54 23.96 -6.54
CA SER A 295 2.34 23.12 -6.56
C SER A 295 1.48 23.39 -5.33
N ILE A 296 2.08 23.47 -4.14
CA ILE A 296 1.36 23.77 -2.89
C ILE A 296 0.73 25.17 -2.95
N THR A 297 1.48 26.18 -3.40
CA THR A 297 0.96 27.55 -3.54
C THR A 297 -0.17 27.63 -4.57
N ALA A 298 -0.01 27.00 -5.73
CA ALA A 298 -1.05 26.94 -6.75
C ALA A 298 -2.32 26.27 -6.22
N SER A 299 -2.20 25.10 -5.57
CA SER A 299 -3.34 24.39 -4.97
C SER A 299 -4.07 25.22 -3.93
N TRP A 300 -3.34 26.00 -3.12
CA TRP A 300 -3.95 26.90 -2.14
C TRP A 300 -4.83 27.96 -2.81
N PHE A 301 -4.34 28.62 -3.86
CA PHE A 301 -5.13 29.59 -4.62
C PHE A 301 -6.30 28.95 -5.36
N ILE A 302 -6.08 27.81 -6.03
CA ILE A 302 -7.13 27.06 -6.75
C ILE A 302 -8.26 26.68 -5.79
N ASN A 303 -7.92 26.24 -4.58
CA ASN A 303 -8.91 25.90 -3.56
C ASN A 303 -9.77 27.10 -3.14
N ILE A 304 -9.16 28.28 -2.96
CA ILE A 304 -9.89 29.53 -2.65
C ILE A 304 -10.84 29.88 -3.80
N VAL A 305 -10.38 29.81 -5.05
CA VAL A 305 -11.23 30.07 -6.22
C VAL A 305 -12.38 29.07 -6.29
N ALA A 306 -12.11 27.78 -6.07
CA ALA A 306 -13.14 26.73 -6.05
C ALA A 306 -14.18 26.99 -4.96
N LEU A 307 -13.76 27.41 -3.77
CA LEU A 307 -14.65 27.77 -2.67
C LEU A 307 -15.55 28.96 -3.04
N ILE A 308 -14.99 30.00 -3.67
CA ILE A 308 -15.76 31.18 -4.12
C ILE A 308 -16.82 30.76 -5.15
N PHE A 309 -16.43 29.97 -6.15
CA PHE A 309 -17.35 29.47 -7.17
C PHE A 309 -18.50 28.66 -6.54
N TYR A 310 -18.17 27.80 -5.57
CA TYR A 310 -19.16 26.98 -4.88
C TYR A 310 -20.11 27.79 -3.98
N ILE A 311 -19.62 28.88 -3.36
CA ILE A 311 -20.47 29.83 -2.60
C ILE A 311 -21.42 30.56 -3.55
N LEU A 312 -20.92 31.03 -4.69
CA LEU A 312 -21.68 31.75 -5.72
C LEU A 312 -22.63 30.85 -6.53
N LYS A 313 -22.62 29.54 -6.30
CA LYS A 313 -23.37 28.53 -7.07
C LYS A 313 -23.04 28.58 -8.57
N MET A 314 -21.79 28.89 -8.90
CA MET A 314 -21.30 28.87 -10.28
C MET A 314 -20.70 27.50 -10.57
N GLU A 315 -21.05 26.94 -11.73
CA GLU A 315 -20.41 25.72 -12.25
C GLU A 315 -18.98 26.01 -12.70
N ALA A 316 -18.08 25.04 -12.52
CA ALA A 316 -16.71 25.10 -12.97
C ALA A 316 -16.66 24.91 -14.49
N ASN A 317 -16.38 26.00 -15.20
CA ASN A 317 -16.28 26.05 -16.66
C ASN A 317 -14.81 26.20 -17.12
N GLU A 318 -14.59 26.38 -18.42
CA GLU A 318 -13.27 26.57 -19.03
C GLU A 318 -12.48 27.72 -18.36
N THR A 319 -13.17 28.78 -17.93
CA THR A 319 -12.60 29.91 -17.19
C THR A 319 -11.92 29.47 -15.89
N PHE A 320 -12.49 28.50 -15.16
CA PHE A 320 -11.88 27.99 -13.92
C PHE A 320 -10.54 27.29 -14.19
N ILE A 321 -10.47 26.51 -15.28
CA ILE A 321 -9.23 25.82 -15.70
C ILE A 321 -8.15 26.84 -16.10
N ILE A 322 -8.52 27.90 -16.83
CA ILE A 322 -7.60 28.97 -17.22
C ILE A 322 -7.07 29.70 -15.98
N ILE A 323 -7.94 30.06 -15.04
CA ILE A 323 -7.53 30.69 -13.77
C ILE A 323 -6.57 29.77 -13.01
N ALA A 324 -6.88 28.48 -12.91
CA ALA A 324 -6.02 27.51 -12.23
C ALA A 324 -4.63 27.41 -12.88
N PHE A 325 -4.56 27.42 -14.22
CA PHE A 325 -3.29 27.44 -14.94
C PHE A 325 -2.48 28.72 -14.68
N VAL A 326 -3.14 29.89 -14.66
CA VAL A 326 -2.51 31.16 -14.31
C VAL A 326 -1.99 31.14 -12.87
N CYS A 327 -2.77 30.60 -11.92
CA CYS A 327 -2.34 30.42 -10.54
C CYS A 327 -1.09 29.53 -10.42
N LEU A 328 -0.99 28.48 -11.25
CA LEU A 328 0.19 27.61 -11.30
C LEU A 328 1.44 28.36 -11.79
N VAL A 329 1.32 29.11 -12.89
CA VAL A 329 2.44 29.89 -13.45
C VAL A 329 2.89 31.00 -12.48
N LEU A 330 1.94 31.77 -11.92
CA LEU A 330 2.25 32.82 -10.96
C LEU A 330 2.84 32.25 -9.66
N GLY A 331 2.30 31.13 -9.18
CA GLY A 331 2.84 30.39 -8.05
C GLY A 331 4.29 30.01 -8.29
N TYR A 332 4.62 29.44 -9.45
CA TYR A 332 5.98 29.07 -9.82
C TYR A 332 6.96 30.25 -9.82
N VAL A 333 6.58 31.38 -10.42
CA VAL A 333 7.42 32.59 -10.45
C VAL A 333 7.65 33.14 -9.03
N ALA A 334 6.59 33.25 -8.22
CA ALA A 334 6.70 33.71 -6.83
C ALA A 334 7.58 32.80 -5.97
N CYS A 335 7.48 31.48 -6.19
CA CYS A 335 8.29 30.48 -5.50
C CYS A 335 9.78 30.62 -5.80
N ILE A 336 10.15 30.77 -7.08
CA ILE A 336 11.56 30.97 -7.48
C ILE A 336 12.15 32.20 -6.78
N LEU A 337 11.41 33.32 -6.75
CA LEU A 337 11.88 34.55 -6.11
C LEU A 337 12.06 34.36 -4.59
N THR A 338 11.09 33.71 -3.94
CA THR A 338 11.10 33.47 -2.49
C THR A 338 12.25 32.55 -2.07
N ILE A 339 12.43 31.42 -2.77
CA ILE A 339 13.49 30.45 -2.49
C ILE A 339 14.87 31.06 -2.73
N ASN A 340 15.05 31.77 -3.85
CA ASN A 340 16.33 32.44 -4.14
C ASN A 340 16.67 33.52 -3.11
N SER A 341 15.67 34.29 -2.64
CA SER A 341 15.85 35.31 -1.60
C SER A 341 16.27 34.69 -0.26
N LYS A 342 15.59 33.62 0.17
CA LYS A 342 15.97 32.89 1.39
C LYS A 342 17.38 32.32 1.30
N ARG A 343 17.74 31.70 0.17
CA ARG A 343 19.06 31.12 -0.02
C ARG A 343 20.17 32.17 0.05
N ARG A 344 19.97 33.35 -0.54
CA ARG A 344 20.92 34.47 -0.40
C ARG A 344 21.12 34.84 1.07
N LYS A 345 20.04 34.92 1.85
CA LYS A 345 20.13 35.19 3.30
C LYS A 345 20.90 34.10 4.06
N HIS A 346 20.70 32.83 3.71
CA HIS A 346 21.44 31.72 4.31
C HIS A 346 22.93 31.76 3.96
N LEU A 347 23.29 32.08 2.71
CA LEU A 347 24.68 32.22 2.30
C LEU A 347 25.36 33.40 3.02
N THR A 348 24.71 34.56 3.09
CA THR A 348 25.26 35.69 3.86
C THR A 348 25.40 35.40 5.36
N LEU A 349 24.56 34.52 5.90
CA LEU A 349 24.70 34.06 7.28
C LEU A 349 25.88 33.10 7.44
N LEU A 350 26.12 32.22 6.46
CA LEU A 350 27.29 31.34 6.43
C LEU A 350 28.60 32.14 6.32
N ASP A 351 28.64 33.17 5.47
CA ASP A 351 29.80 34.06 5.34
C ASP A 351 30.14 34.71 6.70
N ARG A 352 29.13 35.23 7.41
CA ARG A 352 29.30 35.83 8.74
C ARG A 352 29.76 34.82 9.80
N ILE A 353 29.33 33.56 9.70
CA ILE A 353 29.76 32.49 10.62
C ILE A 353 31.22 32.11 10.35
N ASP A 354 31.67 32.14 9.09
CA ASP A 354 33.08 31.90 8.73
C ASP A 354 34.00 32.96 9.34
N GLU A 355 33.55 34.23 9.31
CA GLU A 355 34.27 35.35 9.91
C GLU A 355 34.28 35.28 11.44
N ALA A 356 33.15 34.91 12.06
CA ALA A 356 33.00 34.82 13.51
C ALA A 356 32.06 33.67 13.95
N ASN A 357 32.63 32.65 14.58
CA ASN A 357 31.89 31.48 15.08
C ASN A 357 30.75 31.83 16.05
N GLU A 358 30.88 32.94 16.80
CA GLU A 358 29.86 33.41 17.76
C GLU A 358 28.52 33.76 17.09
N VAL A 359 28.54 34.14 15.80
CA VAL A 359 27.34 34.44 15.02
C VAL A 359 26.42 33.22 14.87
N PHE A 360 26.94 32.01 15.08
CA PHE A 360 26.13 30.80 15.08
C PHE A 360 25.00 30.83 16.12
N ASP A 361 25.13 31.65 17.17
CA ASP A 361 24.08 31.87 18.17
C ASP A 361 22.76 32.40 17.57
N GLU A 362 22.81 33.04 16.40
CA GLU A 362 21.63 33.50 15.65
C GLU A 362 20.73 32.34 15.15
N VAL A 363 21.27 31.11 15.01
CA VAL A 363 20.54 29.93 14.52
C VAL A 363 19.71 29.30 15.64
N LYS A 364 18.39 29.52 15.68
CA LYS A 364 17.59 29.17 16.88
C LYS A 364 17.19 27.70 16.98
N SER A 365 17.13 26.97 15.87
CA SER A 365 16.62 25.60 15.84
C SER A 365 17.49 24.63 15.01
N PRO A 366 17.49 23.33 15.35
CA PRO A 366 18.13 22.28 14.56
C PRO A 366 17.63 22.22 13.11
N SER A 367 16.33 22.47 12.88
CA SER A 367 15.75 22.49 11.54
C SER A 367 16.27 23.66 10.71
N GLN A 368 16.50 24.83 11.32
CA GLN A 368 17.12 25.97 10.62
C GLN A 368 18.58 25.65 10.27
N PHE A 369 19.30 24.96 11.16
CA PHE A 369 20.64 24.46 10.91
C PHE A 369 20.67 23.46 9.75
N GLU A 370 19.74 22.50 9.68
CA GLU A 370 19.66 21.50 8.59
C GLU A 370 19.61 22.19 7.22
N ILE A 371 18.81 23.25 7.09
CA ILE A 371 18.67 24.02 5.85
C ILE A 371 19.95 24.81 5.54
N LEU A 372 20.58 25.38 6.57
CA LEU A 372 21.82 26.14 6.44
C LEU A 372 22.95 25.22 5.96
N ALA A 373 23.07 24.04 6.58
CA ALA A 373 24.02 22.99 6.20
C ALA A 373 23.77 22.48 4.78
N LEU A 374 22.52 22.21 4.39
CA LEU A 374 22.19 21.79 3.03
C LEU A 374 22.59 22.84 2.00
N ASN A 375 22.19 24.11 2.20
CA ASN A 375 22.51 25.18 1.26
C ASN A 375 24.03 25.38 1.14
N GLY A 376 24.75 25.32 2.27
CA GLY A 376 26.21 25.43 2.28
C GLY A 376 26.90 24.26 1.59
N MET A 377 26.43 23.02 1.78
CA MET A 377 26.95 21.84 1.08
C MET A 377 26.65 21.87 -0.43
N LEU A 378 25.46 22.33 -0.83
CA LEU A 378 25.10 22.51 -2.25
C LEU A 378 25.97 23.54 -2.97
N THR A 379 26.43 24.58 -2.26
CA THR A 379 27.35 25.59 -2.81
C THR A 379 28.82 25.32 -2.50
N ALA A 380 29.14 24.22 -1.80
CA ALA A 380 30.49 23.89 -1.32
C ALA A 380 31.15 25.04 -0.53
N HIS A 381 30.42 25.62 0.43
CA HIS A 381 30.89 26.72 1.26
C HIS A 381 32.07 26.28 2.17
N PRO A 382 33.13 27.10 2.36
CA PRO A 382 34.32 26.74 3.16
C PRO A 382 34.03 26.26 4.60
N VAL A 383 33.12 26.94 5.32
CA VAL A 383 32.64 26.53 6.66
C VAL A 383 32.08 25.10 6.67
N CYS A 384 31.36 24.70 5.62
CA CYS A 384 30.79 23.37 5.52
C CYS A 384 31.86 22.31 5.19
N LEU A 385 32.82 22.66 4.32
CA LEU A 385 33.95 21.78 3.96
C LEU A 385 34.93 21.56 5.14
N SER A 386 35.08 22.55 6.02
CA SER A 386 35.89 22.45 7.24
C SER A 386 35.16 21.75 8.41
N TRP A 387 33.90 21.38 8.22
CA TRP A 387 33.02 20.77 9.22
C TRP A 387 32.76 21.61 10.48
N THR A 388 33.17 22.88 10.49
CA THR A 388 33.09 23.78 11.66
C THR A 388 31.63 24.03 12.07
N ILE A 389 30.74 24.32 11.11
CA ILE A 389 29.31 24.51 11.35
C ILE A 389 28.64 23.30 12.02
N PHE A 390 29.07 22.09 11.69
CA PHE A 390 28.51 20.87 12.27
C PHE A 390 28.99 20.66 13.71
N ARG A 391 30.25 21.01 14.02
CA ARG A 391 30.77 20.98 15.39
C ARG A 391 30.03 21.98 16.28
N LEU A 392 29.87 23.22 15.81
CA LEU A 392 29.10 24.26 16.52
C LEU A 392 27.64 23.84 16.78
N ALA A 393 26.99 23.18 15.82
CA ALA A 393 25.62 22.67 15.98
C ALA A 393 25.50 21.58 17.03
N VAL A 394 26.46 20.65 17.06
CA VAL A 394 26.52 19.57 18.03
C VAL A 394 26.81 20.07 19.44
N ASP A 395 27.71 21.06 19.57
CA ASP A 395 28.03 21.66 20.86
C ASP A 395 26.83 22.41 21.45
N ARG A 396 26.04 23.06 20.59
CA ARG A 396 24.82 23.77 20.99
C ARG A 396 23.64 22.83 21.31
N TRP A 397 23.46 21.78 20.52
CA TRP A 397 22.34 20.83 20.68
C TRP A 397 22.82 19.38 20.87
N PRO A 398 23.57 19.07 21.95
CA PRO A 398 24.19 17.76 22.13
C PRO A 398 23.17 16.63 22.30
N ASN A 399 21.97 16.95 22.81
CA ASN A 399 20.88 15.99 23.02
C ASN A 399 20.03 15.75 21.76
N SER A 400 20.18 16.55 20.70
CA SER A 400 19.38 16.43 19.49
C SER A 400 19.96 15.39 18.54
N ILE A 401 19.22 14.29 18.32
CA ILE A 401 19.64 13.27 17.34
C ILE A 401 19.69 13.81 15.90
N HIS A 402 18.87 14.81 15.57
CA HIS A 402 18.80 15.36 14.22
C HIS A 402 20.12 16.02 13.81
N ALA A 403 20.72 16.83 14.70
CA ALA A 403 22.02 17.45 14.43
C ALA A 403 23.14 16.42 14.23
N TRP A 404 23.17 15.37 15.05
CA TRP A 404 24.12 14.26 14.91
C TRP A 404 23.89 13.44 13.64
N PHE A 405 22.63 13.23 13.26
CA PHE A 405 22.27 12.50 12.04
C PHE A 405 22.69 13.28 10.80
N ASP A 406 22.39 14.58 10.72
CA ASP A 406 22.78 15.42 9.60
C ASP A 406 24.30 15.47 9.47
N TYR A 407 25.01 15.60 10.59
CA TYR A 407 26.46 15.57 10.60
C TYR A 407 27.03 14.24 10.08
N ALA A 408 26.48 13.10 10.56
CA ALA A 408 26.88 11.78 10.08
C ALA A 408 26.57 11.58 8.59
N LYS A 409 25.44 12.09 8.12
CA LYS A 409 24.97 11.96 6.73
C LYS A 409 25.87 12.71 5.73
N PHE A 410 26.32 13.91 6.07
CA PHE A 410 27.24 14.66 5.21
C PHE A 410 28.68 14.14 5.27
N ILE A 411 29.17 13.73 6.46
CA ILE A 411 30.49 13.07 6.56
C ILE A 411 30.51 11.75 5.80
N ALA A 412 29.40 11.00 5.79
CA ALA A 412 29.32 9.72 5.10
C ALA A 412 29.63 9.81 3.60
N ILE A 413 29.54 10.98 2.97
CA ILE A 413 29.96 11.19 1.58
C ILE A 413 31.47 10.95 1.42
N TYR A 414 32.29 11.29 2.42
CA TYR A 414 33.75 11.27 2.32
C TYR A 414 34.35 10.05 3.04
N PRO A 415 35.00 9.11 2.32
CA PRO A 415 35.63 7.94 2.94
C PRO A 415 36.83 8.29 3.83
N GLU A 416 37.50 9.43 3.59
CA GLU A 416 38.67 9.89 4.35
C GLU A 416 38.32 10.33 5.79
N GLU A 417 37.07 10.71 6.04
CA GLU A 417 36.57 11.22 7.32
C GLU A 417 35.98 10.11 8.21
N MET A 418 36.47 8.86 8.10
CA MET A 418 35.97 7.77 8.96
C MET A 418 36.22 8.00 10.46
N GLN A 419 37.31 8.69 10.82
CA GLN A 419 37.64 8.96 12.22
C GLN A 419 36.63 9.91 12.88
N THR A 420 36.12 10.90 12.14
CA THR A 420 35.08 11.81 12.63
C THR A 420 33.74 11.09 12.75
N LEU A 421 33.45 10.13 11.88
CA LEU A 421 32.28 9.26 12.01
C LEU A 421 32.34 8.38 13.28
N ASP A 422 33.51 7.86 13.64
CA ASP A 422 33.72 7.12 14.89
C ASP A 422 33.53 8.00 16.13
N MET A 423 33.98 9.26 16.05
CA MET A 423 33.75 10.25 17.10
C MET A 423 32.25 10.51 17.30
N ILE A 424 31.49 10.67 16.21
CA ILE A 424 30.03 10.82 16.26
C ILE A 424 29.38 9.62 16.92
N LEU A 425 29.78 8.39 16.52
CA LEU A 425 29.25 7.17 17.13
C LEU A 425 29.53 7.10 18.63
N LYS A 426 30.73 7.49 19.08
CA LYS A 426 31.07 7.56 20.51
C LYS A 426 30.18 8.56 21.25
N ASN A 427 29.96 9.74 20.66
CA ASN A 427 29.20 10.81 21.30
C ASN A 427 27.68 10.50 21.37
N ILE A 428 27.10 9.89 20.33
CA ILE A 428 25.70 9.43 20.38
C ILE A 428 25.49 8.45 21.55
N ASN A 429 26.48 7.57 21.79
CA ASN A 429 26.42 6.60 22.88
C ASN A 429 26.72 7.22 24.25
N SER A 430 27.68 8.14 24.36
CA SER A 430 28.02 8.81 25.62
C SER A 430 26.87 9.69 26.13
N HIS A 431 26.19 10.40 25.22
CA HIS A 431 25.00 11.20 25.52
C HIS A 431 23.73 10.35 25.74
N ASN A 432 23.81 9.02 25.64
CA ASN A 432 22.70 8.07 25.83
C ASN A 432 21.43 8.46 25.05
N ILE A 433 21.59 8.96 23.82
CA ILE A 433 20.47 9.42 22.99
C ILE A 433 19.62 8.20 22.62
N LYS A 434 18.37 8.18 23.11
CA LYS A 434 17.43 7.08 22.88
C LYS A 434 16.53 7.38 21.69
N GLY A 435 16.30 6.39 20.83
CA GLY A 435 15.35 6.51 19.72
C GLY A 435 15.51 5.40 18.68
N ALA A 436 14.55 5.29 17.77
CA ALA A 436 14.70 4.44 16.57
C ALA A 436 15.78 5.02 15.64
N LEU A 437 15.71 6.33 15.37
CA LEU A 437 16.69 7.06 14.56
C LEU A 437 18.12 6.89 15.09
N ALA A 438 18.37 7.13 16.38
CA ALA A 438 19.72 6.98 16.97
C ALA A 438 20.31 5.56 16.82
N LYS A 439 19.47 4.53 16.94
CA LYS A 439 19.90 3.14 16.74
C LYS A 439 20.19 2.84 15.28
N GLN A 440 19.35 3.33 14.39
CA GLN A 440 19.50 3.14 12.95
C GLN A 440 20.74 3.87 12.43
N THR A 441 20.95 5.14 12.81
CA THR A 441 22.16 5.91 12.49
C THR A 441 23.41 5.17 12.96
N SER A 442 23.43 4.72 14.22
CA SER A 442 24.56 3.95 14.76
C SER A 442 24.82 2.66 13.98
N GLN A 443 23.77 1.92 13.59
CA GLN A 443 23.91 0.68 12.81
C GLN A 443 24.41 0.93 11.38
N GLN A 444 23.91 1.98 10.73
CA GLN A 444 24.35 2.36 9.38
C GLN A 444 25.78 2.89 9.37
N ILE A 445 26.19 3.65 10.39
CA ILE A 445 27.60 4.04 10.59
C ILE A 445 28.48 2.80 10.73
N MET A 446 28.10 1.85 11.59
CA MET A 446 28.86 0.60 11.75
C MET A 446 28.92 -0.22 10.46
N MET A 447 27.86 -0.22 9.65
CA MET A 447 27.86 -0.90 8.36
C MET A 447 28.80 -0.20 7.39
N LEU A 448 28.70 1.13 7.26
CA LEU A 448 29.55 1.91 6.39
C LEU A 448 31.03 1.74 6.75
N HIS A 449 31.34 1.67 8.04
CA HIS A 449 32.68 1.34 8.52
C HIS A 449 33.13 -0.03 8.00
N ARG A 450 32.31 -1.08 8.10
CA ARG A 450 32.67 -2.43 7.60
C ARG A 450 32.90 -2.45 6.09
N LEU A 451 32.09 -1.74 5.32
CA LEU A 451 32.21 -1.65 3.86
C LEU A 451 33.54 -0.99 3.44
N ARG A 452 33.97 0.04 4.19
CA ARG A 452 35.19 0.82 3.94
C ARG A 452 36.44 0.26 4.63
N GLU A 453 36.31 -0.78 5.44
CA GLU A 453 37.39 -1.29 6.28
C GLU A 453 38.45 -2.05 5.46
N THR A 454 39.67 -1.50 5.41
CA THR A 454 40.82 -2.13 4.73
C THR A 454 41.76 -2.87 5.70
N ALA A 455 41.75 -2.49 6.98
CA ALA A 455 42.59 -3.08 8.04
C ALA A 455 41.97 -4.35 8.65
N LEU A 456 42.76 -5.09 9.44
CA LEU A 456 42.27 -6.27 10.17
C LEU A 456 41.74 -5.88 11.56
N SER A 457 40.43 -5.66 11.71
CA SER A 457 39.85 -5.48 13.04
C SER A 457 39.82 -6.78 13.85
N PRO A 458 39.77 -6.71 15.20
CA PRO A 458 39.60 -7.89 16.06
C PRO A 458 38.29 -8.65 15.79
N ILE A 459 37.23 -7.94 15.36
CA ILE A 459 35.95 -8.57 14.98
C ILE A 459 36.13 -9.38 13.71
N LEU A 460 36.78 -8.79 12.70
CA LEU A 460 37.07 -9.46 11.45
C LEU A 460 37.97 -10.67 11.68
N LYS A 461 39.04 -10.52 12.48
CA LYS A 461 39.94 -11.62 12.86
C LYS A 461 39.18 -12.78 13.50
N LYS A 462 38.33 -12.52 14.50
CA LYS A 462 37.53 -13.57 15.15
C LYS A 462 36.59 -14.30 14.18
N LYS A 463 35.96 -13.56 13.23
CA LYS A 463 35.13 -14.18 12.18
C LYS A 463 35.96 -15.00 11.21
N LEU A 464 37.11 -14.49 10.80
CA LEU A 464 38.03 -15.16 9.91
C LEU A 464 38.57 -16.46 10.55
N ASP A 465 38.97 -16.42 11.82
CA ASP A 465 39.42 -17.61 12.57
C ASP A 465 38.33 -18.69 12.63
N LYS A 466 37.06 -18.29 12.79
CA LYS A 466 35.93 -19.22 12.76
C LYS A 466 35.75 -19.84 11.37
N LEU A 467 35.81 -19.04 10.31
CA LEU A 467 35.68 -19.54 8.94
C LEU A 467 36.85 -20.44 8.56
N THR A 468 38.08 -20.11 8.95
CA THR A 468 39.25 -20.95 8.75
C THR A 468 39.07 -22.30 9.44
N LYS A 469 38.54 -22.34 10.67
CA LYS A 469 38.17 -23.60 11.34
C LYS A 469 37.12 -24.37 10.54
N ASP A 470 36.07 -23.72 10.08
CA ASP A 470 35.03 -24.35 9.25
C ASP A 470 35.62 -24.92 7.94
N VAL A 471 36.58 -24.24 7.30
CA VAL A 471 37.32 -24.75 6.12
C VAL A 471 38.13 -25.99 6.45
N THR A 472 38.89 -25.97 7.56
CA THR A 472 39.67 -27.15 7.97
C THR A 472 38.78 -28.37 8.26
N LEU A 473 37.61 -28.15 8.86
CA LEU A 473 36.61 -29.20 9.06
C LEU A 473 36.04 -29.72 7.74
N CYS A 474 35.81 -28.84 6.75
CA CYS A 474 35.39 -29.26 5.41
C CYS A 474 36.45 -30.15 4.75
N LYS A 475 37.74 -29.75 4.80
CA LYS A 475 38.85 -30.55 4.27
C LYS A 475 38.93 -31.94 4.92
N GLN A 476 38.81 -32.00 6.25
CA GLN A 476 38.81 -33.27 6.99
C GLN A 476 37.64 -34.17 6.58
N ARG A 477 36.44 -33.60 6.39
CA ARG A 477 35.26 -34.37 5.94
C ARG A 477 35.40 -34.87 4.51
N LEU A 478 35.92 -34.04 3.60
CA LEU A 478 36.19 -34.44 2.22
C LEU A 478 37.24 -35.56 2.16
N ARG A 479 38.30 -35.45 2.97
CA ARG A 479 39.30 -36.52 3.11
C ARG A 479 38.68 -37.82 3.64
N ASN A 480 37.81 -37.74 4.64
CA ASN A 480 37.13 -38.90 5.19
C ASN A 480 36.29 -39.65 4.14
N ILE A 481 35.71 -38.93 3.15
CA ILE A 481 35.03 -39.59 2.02
C ILE A 481 36.02 -40.44 1.23
N TRP A 482 37.18 -39.89 0.88
CA TRP A 482 38.23 -40.63 0.18
C TRP A 482 38.77 -41.80 1.00
N ASP A 483 38.93 -41.63 2.31
CA ASP A 483 39.33 -42.70 3.22
C ASP A 483 38.29 -43.84 3.24
N LEU A 484 36.99 -43.52 3.26
CA LEU A 484 35.91 -44.53 3.17
C LEU A 484 35.87 -45.25 1.82
N VAL A 485 36.15 -44.53 0.72
CA VAL A 485 36.28 -45.12 -0.62
C VAL A 485 37.46 -46.09 -0.67
N LEU A 486 38.61 -45.70 -0.12
CA LEU A 486 39.80 -46.57 -0.02
C LEU A 486 39.56 -47.80 0.86
N GLN A 487 38.77 -47.64 1.93
CA GLN A 487 38.40 -48.73 2.84
C GLN A 487 37.27 -49.62 2.29
N GLY A 488 36.62 -49.25 1.18
CA GLY A 488 35.51 -49.98 0.60
C GLY A 488 34.21 -49.96 1.43
N ASN A 489 34.07 -49.06 2.40
CA ASN A 489 32.88 -48.94 3.24
C ASN A 489 31.86 -47.97 2.63
N PHE A 490 31.04 -48.49 1.70
CA PHE A 490 30.02 -47.69 1.01
C PHE A 490 28.78 -47.37 1.85
N LYS A 491 28.55 -48.08 2.97
CA LYS A 491 27.34 -47.93 3.79
C LYS A 491 27.33 -46.61 4.57
N ASP A 492 28.49 -46.17 5.05
CA ASP A 492 28.64 -44.90 5.79
C ASP A 492 28.98 -43.71 4.87
N MET A 493 29.19 -43.98 3.59
CA MET A 493 29.62 -42.99 2.60
C MET A 493 28.54 -41.94 2.33
N GLU A 494 27.29 -42.34 2.14
CA GLU A 494 26.17 -41.41 1.84
C GLU A 494 25.96 -40.39 2.97
N ASN A 495 25.86 -40.87 4.22
CA ASN A 495 25.77 -39.99 5.40
C ASN A 495 26.98 -39.06 5.56
N THR A 496 28.17 -39.51 5.16
CA THR A 496 29.40 -38.70 5.22
C THR A 496 29.43 -37.66 4.11
N ILE A 497 28.96 -38.00 2.90
CA ILE A 497 28.78 -37.08 1.78
C ILE A 497 27.79 -35.98 2.16
N ASP A 498 26.63 -36.31 2.72
CA ASP A 498 25.63 -35.32 3.16
C ASP A 498 26.21 -34.36 4.20
N LYS A 499 26.93 -34.88 5.20
CA LYS A 499 27.61 -34.06 6.22
C LYS A 499 28.71 -33.19 5.63
N ALA A 500 29.43 -33.65 4.60
CA ALA A 500 30.43 -32.86 3.90
C ALA A 500 29.76 -31.76 3.08
N MET A 501 28.70 -32.06 2.33
CA MET A 501 27.92 -31.08 1.56
C MET A 501 27.36 -29.98 2.45
N GLN A 502 26.72 -30.32 3.57
CA GLN A 502 26.23 -29.34 4.53
C GLN A 502 27.36 -28.47 5.11
N SER A 503 28.54 -29.04 5.36
CA SER A 503 29.70 -28.30 5.84
C SER A 503 30.21 -27.32 4.79
N THR A 504 30.36 -27.78 3.55
CA THR A 504 30.81 -26.97 2.40
C THR A 504 29.83 -25.82 2.15
N GLN A 505 28.52 -26.11 2.20
CA GLN A 505 27.47 -25.11 2.03
C GLN A 505 27.48 -24.07 3.17
N LYS A 506 27.67 -24.51 4.42
CA LYS A 506 27.83 -23.61 5.57
C LYS A 506 29.07 -22.71 5.43
N ALA A 507 30.20 -23.26 4.99
CA ALA A 507 31.41 -22.50 4.71
C ALA A 507 31.17 -21.48 3.59
N LYS A 508 30.53 -21.89 2.49
CA LYS A 508 30.14 -21.01 1.37
C LYS A 508 29.32 -19.82 1.85
N TYR A 509 28.27 -20.06 2.65
CA TYR A 509 27.43 -18.98 3.19
C TYR A 509 28.21 -18.07 4.13
N GLY A 510 29.10 -18.62 4.95
CA GLY A 510 29.98 -17.84 5.81
C GLY A 510 30.91 -16.91 5.03
N PHE A 511 31.49 -17.39 3.92
CA PHE A 511 32.32 -16.56 3.05
C PHE A 511 31.52 -15.54 2.24
N ASN A 512 30.35 -15.91 1.71
CA ASN A 512 29.46 -14.97 1.05
C ASN A 512 29.05 -13.83 2.01
N GLN A 513 28.75 -14.17 3.27
CA GLN A 513 28.47 -13.18 4.31
C GLN A 513 29.68 -12.29 4.60
N LEU A 514 30.88 -12.88 4.63
CA LEU A 514 32.12 -12.14 4.86
C LEU A 514 32.36 -11.12 3.73
N MET A 515 32.18 -11.54 2.47
CA MET A 515 32.37 -10.69 1.28
C MET A 515 31.32 -9.59 1.21
N ALA A 516 30.07 -9.88 1.56
CA ALA A 516 29.02 -8.85 1.63
C ALA A 516 29.30 -7.80 2.71
N MET A 517 29.91 -8.19 3.83
CA MET A 517 30.21 -7.27 4.94
C MET A 517 31.52 -6.50 4.75
N PHE A 518 32.55 -7.13 4.19
CA PHE A 518 33.91 -6.60 4.05
C PHE A 518 34.41 -6.74 2.60
N PRO A 519 33.76 -6.07 1.63
CA PRO A 519 34.05 -6.26 0.21
C PRO A 519 35.43 -5.77 -0.21
N SER A 520 35.95 -4.72 0.45
CA SER A 520 37.21 -4.06 0.09
C SER A 520 38.38 -4.45 0.99
N ASN A 521 38.24 -5.51 1.80
CA ASN A 521 39.25 -5.92 2.75
C ASN A 521 40.20 -6.99 2.18
N ARG A 522 41.51 -6.71 2.21
CA ARG A 522 42.53 -7.62 1.67
C ARG A 522 42.58 -8.99 2.36
N PHE A 523 42.35 -9.03 3.67
CA PHE A 523 42.42 -10.27 4.46
C PHE A 523 41.21 -11.16 4.17
N SER A 524 40.03 -10.54 4.06
CA SER A 524 38.79 -11.23 3.71
C SER A 524 38.86 -11.79 2.28
N ALA A 525 39.27 -10.96 1.32
CA ALA A 525 39.42 -11.37 -0.08
C ALA A 525 40.42 -12.52 -0.24
N ARG A 526 41.57 -12.48 0.45
CA ARG A 526 42.54 -13.57 0.44
C ARG A 526 41.98 -14.87 1.03
N ALA A 527 41.28 -14.78 2.15
CA ALA A 527 40.66 -15.95 2.76
C ALA A 527 39.60 -16.59 1.86
N TYR A 528 38.85 -15.76 1.14
CA TYR A 528 37.87 -16.21 0.16
C TYR A 528 38.54 -16.84 -1.07
N ALA A 529 39.61 -16.24 -1.60
CA ALA A 529 40.41 -16.84 -2.68
C ALA A 529 40.94 -18.21 -2.26
N ARG A 530 41.52 -18.34 -1.07
CA ARG A 530 41.96 -19.66 -0.55
C ARG A 530 40.81 -20.66 -0.44
N TYR A 531 39.62 -20.24 -0.02
CA TYR A 531 38.43 -21.10 -0.01
C TYR A 531 38.03 -21.57 -1.42
N LEU A 532 38.04 -20.65 -2.40
CA LEU A 532 37.74 -20.97 -3.80
C LEU A 532 38.72 -22.00 -4.36
N HIS A 533 40.01 -21.86 -4.05
CA HIS A 533 41.04 -22.80 -4.46
C HIS A 533 40.89 -24.16 -3.74
N ASP A 534 40.81 -24.13 -2.41
CA ASP A 534 40.96 -25.33 -1.58
C ASP A 534 39.70 -26.20 -1.46
N ILE A 535 38.51 -25.62 -1.59
CA ILE A 535 37.23 -26.32 -1.39
C ILE A 535 36.40 -26.34 -2.67
N GLU A 536 36.19 -25.19 -3.32
CA GLU A 536 35.39 -25.14 -4.56
C GLU A 536 36.20 -25.53 -5.81
N SER A 537 37.54 -25.54 -5.73
CA SER A 537 38.45 -25.75 -6.86
C SER A 537 38.12 -24.87 -8.08
N ASP A 538 37.73 -23.61 -7.83
CA ASP A 538 37.38 -22.62 -8.85
C ASP A 538 38.60 -21.79 -9.25
N GLN A 539 39.35 -22.27 -10.23
CA GLN A 539 40.59 -21.61 -10.62
C GLN A 539 40.36 -20.30 -11.38
N VAL A 540 39.24 -20.16 -12.11
CA VAL A 540 38.88 -18.92 -12.81
C VAL A 540 38.56 -17.82 -11.80
N HIS A 541 37.62 -18.09 -10.87
CA HIS A 541 37.28 -17.10 -9.85
C HIS A 541 38.46 -16.86 -8.90
N TYR A 542 39.27 -17.87 -8.61
CA TYR A 542 40.49 -17.68 -7.84
C TYR A 542 41.45 -16.70 -8.53
N ALA A 543 41.67 -16.83 -9.84
CA ALA A 543 42.52 -15.91 -10.61
C ALA A 543 41.94 -14.48 -10.59
N GLU A 544 40.64 -14.31 -10.83
CA GLU A 544 39.96 -13.01 -10.74
C GLU A 544 40.11 -12.37 -9.36
N TRP A 545 39.91 -13.15 -8.29
CA TRP A 545 40.03 -12.66 -6.92
C TRP A 545 41.47 -12.36 -6.54
N THR A 546 42.44 -13.10 -7.08
CA THR A 546 43.87 -12.82 -6.91
C THR A 546 44.26 -11.50 -7.57
N GLU A 547 43.74 -11.20 -8.75
CA GLU A 547 43.91 -9.90 -9.40
C GLU A 547 43.24 -8.77 -8.58
N LYS A 548 42.01 -8.98 -8.10
CA LYS A 548 41.33 -8.03 -7.19
C LYS A 548 42.13 -7.78 -5.92
N ILE A 549 42.76 -8.81 -5.34
CA ILE A 549 43.64 -8.65 -4.17
C ILE A 549 44.84 -7.77 -4.53
N ARG A 550 45.45 -7.93 -5.71
CA ARG A 550 46.55 -7.06 -6.17
C ARG A 550 46.11 -5.60 -6.27
N PHE A 551 44.91 -5.34 -6.81
CA PHE A 551 44.36 -3.98 -6.86
C PHE A 551 44.11 -3.39 -5.47
N ILE A 552 43.51 -4.16 -4.55
CA ILE A 552 43.28 -3.75 -3.16
C ILE A 552 44.61 -3.47 -2.44
N GLN A 553 45.63 -4.30 -2.65
CA GLN A 553 46.97 -4.12 -2.08
C GLN A 553 47.66 -2.84 -2.58
N ARG A 554 47.43 -2.47 -3.84
CA ARG A 554 47.92 -1.21 -4.44
C ARG A 554 47.12 0.03 -3.97
N GLY A 555 46.11 -0.15 -3.13
CA GLY A 555 45.24 0.92 -2.65
C GLY A 555 44.22 1.39 -3.69
N ILE A 556 44.00 0.63 -4.77
CA ILE A 556 42.97 0.93 -5.76
C ILE A 556 41.66 0.34 -5.25
N GLN A 557 40.64 1.18 -5.08
CA GLN A 557 39.30 0.72 -4.74
C GLN A 557 38.72 -0.12 -5.88
N VAL A 558 38.60 -1.43 -5.67
CA VAL A 558 38.00 -2.37 -6.63
C VAL A 558 36.48 -2.22 -6.69
N ASN A 559 35.86 -1.89 -5.56
CA ASN A 559 34.44 -1.57 -5.48
C ASN A 559 34.27 -0.06 -5.28
N VAL A 560 33.45 0.55 -6.11
CA VAL A 560 33.07 1.96 -5.97
C VAL A 560 32.27 2.12 -4.68
N ASP A 561 32.63 3.11 -3.88
CA ASP A 561 31.88 3.42 -2.67
C ASP A 561 30.54 4.06 -3.03
N SER A 562 29.46 3.27 -2.92
CA SER A 562 28.11 3.71 -3.27
C SER A 562 27.69 4.98 -2.51
N ALA A 563 28.14 5.17 -1.27
CA ALA A 563 27.77 6.35 -0.49
C ALA A 563 28.46 7.62 -0.99
N HIS A 564 29.71 7.50 -1.43
CA HIS A 564 30.46 8.59 -2.05
C HIS A 564 29.89 8.93 -3.42
N GLU A 565 29.68 7.93 -4.28
CA GLU A 565 29.13 8.13 -5.63
C GLU A 565 27.77 8.81 -5.58
N LEU A 566 26.84 8.31 -4.76
CA LEU A 566 25.53 8.91 -4.59
C LEU A 566 25.63 10.35 -4.07
N GLY A 567 26.48 10.61 -3.07
CA GLY A 567 26.74 11.97 -2.59
C GLY A 567 27.17 12.91 -3.71
N MET A 568 28.16 12.51 -4.51
CA MET A 568 28.67 13.33 -5.61
C MET A 568 27.65 13.53 -6.74
N THR A 569 26.75 12.58 -6.99
CA THR A 569 25.67 12.76 -7.97
C THR A 569 24.67 13.84 -7.59
N PHE A 570 24.40 14.04 -6.29
CA PHE A 570 23.46 15.05 -5.81
C PHE A 570 24.14 16.40 -5.51
N PHE A 571 25.40 16.37 -5.09
CA PHE A 571 26.19 17.54 -4.71
C PHE A 571 27.34 17.79 -5.68
N THR A 572 27.03 18.17 -6.92
CA THR A 572 28.00 18.31 -8.02
C THR A 572 29.09 19.35 -7.79
N ASN A 573 28.89 20.29 -6.85
CA ASN A 573 29.84 21.35 -6.53
C ASN A 573 30.85 20.94 -5.45
N LEU A 574 30.65 19.80 -4.79
CA LEU A 574 31.58 19.32 -3.78
C LEU A 574 32.89 18.81 -4.41
N PRO A 575 34.04 19.02 -3.75
CA PRO A 575 35.29 18.43 -4.20
C PRO A 575 35.27 16.91 -4.00
N ASN A 576 35.94 16.16 -4.88
CA ASN A 576 36.06 14.70 -4.72
C ASN A 576 36.82 14.30 -3.44
N PHE A 577 37.74 15.15 -2.98
CA PHE A 577 38.54 14.97 -1.77
C PHE A 577 38.66 16.32 -1.05
N ILE A 578 38.44 16.35 0.26
CA ILE A 578 38.51 17.58 1.08
C ILE A 578 39.97 17.92 1.39
N ASN A 579 40.75 16.91 1.75
CA ASN A 579 42.19 17.05 1.95
C ASN A 579 42.86 16.47 0.71
N GLY A 580 43.81 17.18 0.07
CA GLY A 580 44.56 16.72 -1.10
C GLY A 580 45.46 15.48 -0.88
N GLY A 581 45.10 14.61 0.06
CA GLY A 581 45.82 13.41 0.45
C GLY A 581 45.49 12.27 -0.50
N LYS A 582 46.51 11.89 -1.29
CA LYS A 582 46.67 10.52 -1.79
C LYS A 582 46.23 9.55 -0.69
N MET A 583 45.33 8.62 -1.02
CA MET A 583 45.05 7.47 -0.17
C MET A 583 46.34 6.97 0.45
N ALA A 584 46.39 6.94 1.79
CA ALA A 584 47.56 6.55 2.54
C ALA A 584 48.08 5.22 1.99
N LYS A 585 49.18 5.30 1.23
CA LYS A 585 49.99 4.17 0.83
C LYS A 585 50.61 3.62 2.12
N ASN A 586 49.95 2.65 2.75
CA ASN A 586 50.57 1.80 3.75
C ASN A 586 51.58 0.88 3.04
N GLU A 587 52.70 1.45 2.60
CA GLU A 587 53.80 0.75 1.91
C GLU A 587 54.61 -0.17 2.85
N SER A 588 54.39 -0.10 4.17
CA SER A 588 55.18 -0.85 5.15
C SER A 588 54.66 -2.25 5.50
N GLU A 589 53.45 -2.63 5.06
CA GLU A 589 52.93 -4.01 5.21
C GLU A 589 52.86 -4.79 3.88
N SER A 590 53.23 -4.19 2.75
CA SER A 590 53.16 -4.84 1.43
C SER A 590 54.35 -5.76 1.15
N MET A 591 55.56 -5.43 1.62
CA MET A 591 56.76 -6.21 1.25
C MET A 591 56.89 -7.58 1.93
N SER A 592 56.28 -7.82 3.09
CA SER A 592 56.41 -9.11 3.80
C SER A 592 55.40 -10.17 3.36
N MET A 593 54.40 -9.80 2.54
CA MET A 593 53.34 -10.70 2.07
C MET A 593 53.35 -10.99 0.57
N GLU A 594 54.24 -10.34 -0.19
CA GLU A 594 54.41 -10.58 -1.63
C GLU A 594 55.08 -11.96 -1.88
N SER A 595 55.88 -12.43 -0.93
CA SER A 595 56.57 -13.73 -0.97
C SER A 595 55.64 -14.94 -1.00
N ASP A 596 54.43 -14.87 -0.44
CA ASP A 596 53.48 -16.00 -0.40
C ASP A 596 52.61 -16.12 -1.67
N LEU A 597 52.60 -15.09 -2.53
CA LEU A 597 51.75 -15.06 -3.74
C LEU A 597 52.51 -15.42 -5.03
N ILE A 598 53.84 -15.36 -5.00
CA ILE A 598 54.70 -15.60 -6.18
C ILE A 598 54.94 -17.11 -6.40
N ASP A 599 54.89 -17.93 -5.35
CA ASP A 599 55.07 -19.39 -5.46
C ASP A 599 53.85 -20.12 -6.11
N ASP A 600 52.68 -19.47 -6.18
CA ASP A 600 51.43 -20.06 -6.72
C ASP A 600 51.25 -19.89 -8.25
N GLU A 601 52.00 -19.00 -8.93
CA GLU A 601 51.82 -18.73 -10.37
C GLU A 601 52.25 -19.89 -11.29
N ASN A 602 53.22 -20.70 -10.87
CA ASN A 602 53.64 -21.89 -11.64
C ASN A 602 52.74 -23.12 -11.39
N PHE A 603 52.00 -23.15 -10.27
CA PHE A 603 51.08 -24.25 -9.95
C PHE A 603 49.69 -24.04 -10.59
N THR A 604 49.32 -22.79 -10.87
CA THR A 604 48.01 -22.42 -11.41
C THR A 604 47.81 -22.80 -12.88
N SER A 605 48.86 -22.87 -13.71
CA SER A 605 48.72 -23.22 -15.13
C SER A 605 48.45 -24.71 -15.37
N GLN A 606 49.12 -25.61 -14.64
CA GLN A 606 48.93 -27.06 -14.78
C GLN A 606 47.64 -27.57 -14.14
N GLY A 607 47.21 -26.99 -13.02
CA GLY A 607 45.94 -27.34 -12.38
C GLY A 607 44.72 -26.93 -13.21
N MET A 608 44.83 -25.86 -14.01
CA MET A 608 43.70 -25.24 -14.71
C MET A 608 43.24 -26.08 -15.89
N GLU A 609 44.18 -26.66 -16.63
CA GLU A 609 43.87 -27.52 -17.77
C GLU A 609 43.11 -28.80 -17.38
N HIS A 610 43.36 -29.35 -16.19
CA HIS A 610 42.72 -30.59 -15.74
C HIS A 610 41.38 -30.38 -15.02
N CYS A 611 41.22 -29.28 -14.26
CA CYS A 611 40.01 -29.04 -13.47
C CYS A 611 38.88 -28.38 -14.26
N LEU A 612 39.19 -27.53 -15.25
CA LEU A 612 38.17 -26.82 -16.04
C LEU A 612 37.21 -27.75 -16.80
N PRO A 613 37.65 -28.80 -17.52
CA PRO A 613 36.75 -29.67 -18.27
C PRO A 613 35.82 -30.49 -17.36
N ILE A 614 36.31 -30.86 -16.17
CA ILE A 614 35.52 -31.57 -15.16
C ILE A 614 34.44 -30.64 -14.62
N ARG A 615 34.80 -29.39 -14.34
CA ARG A 615 33.86 -28.37 -13.86
C ARG A 615 32.80 -28.02 -14.90
N GLU A 616 33.17 -27.78 -16.16
CA GLU A 616 32.20 -27.52 -17.22
C GLU A 616 31.20 -28.68 -17.37
N LYS A 617 31.67 -29.92 -17.25
CA LYS A 617 30.77 -31.09 -17.19
C LYS A 617 29.85 -31.02 -15.98
N ILE A 618 30.34 -30.71 -14.79
CA ILE A 618 29.52 -30.58 -13.56
C ILE A 618 28.50 -29.45 -13.68
N GLU A 619 28.88 -28.29 -14.21
CA GLU A 619 27.97 -27.14 -14.39
C GLU A 619 26.96 -27.37 -15.53
N SER A 620 27.33 -28.16 -16.55
CA SER A 620 26.43 -28.59 -17.62
C SER A 620 25.41 -29.64 -17.19
N LEU A 621 25.63 -30.32 -16.05
CA LEU A 621 24.69 -31.27 -15.45
C LEU A 621 23.48 -30.51 -14.89
N ARG A 622 22.54 -30.21 -15.77
CA ARG A 622 21.22 -29.72 -15.38
C ARG A 622 20.31 -30.91 -15.20
N PHE A 623 19.97 -31.22 -13.94
CA PHE A 623 18.91 -32.18 -13.63
C PHE A 623 17.57 -31.64 -14.16
N PRO A 624 16.99 -32.23 -15.24
CA PRO A 624 15.74 -31.74 -15.81
C PRO A 624 14.59 -31.83 -14.81
N SER A 625 14.68 -32.79 -13.88
CA SER A 625 13.74 -33.02 -12.79
C SER A 625 13.54 -31.79 -11.90
N VAL A 626 14.59 -31.02 -11.57
CA VAL A 626 14.46 -29.85 -10.70
C VAL A 626 13.69 -28.72 -11.38
N LYS A 627 13.95 -28.48 -12.67
CA LYS A 627 13.18 -27.51 -13.47
C LYS A 627 11.73 -27.96 -13.63
N PHE A 628 11.52 -29.27 -13.82
CA PHE A 628 10.20 -29.86 -13.90
C PHE A 628 9.46 -29.72 -12.57
N THR A 629 10.11 -29.92 -11.42
CA THR A 629 9.51 -29.71 -10.09
C THR A 629 9.14 -28.25 -9.86
N ILE A 630 10.02 -27.30 -10.19
CA ILE A 630 9.69 -25.86 -10.06
C ILE A 630 8.52 -25.49 -10.97
N CYS A 631 8.53 -25.98 -12.22
CA CYS A 631 7.44 -25.75 -13.17
C CYS A 631 6.13 -26.37 -12.68
N ILE A 632 6.16 -27.62 -12.21
CA ILE A 632 5.02 -28.30 -11.60
C ILE A 632 4.53 -27.56 -10.37
N SER A 633 5.40 -27.11 -9.47
CA SER A 633 4.99 -26.34 -8.28
C SER A 633 4.33 -25.01 -8.64
N LEU A 634 4.83 -24.31 -9.66
CA LEU A 634 4.19 -23.10 -10.17
C LEU A 634 2.83 -23.41 -10.82
N VAL A 635 2.74 -24.47 -11.63
CA VAL A 635 1.47 -24.94 -12.19
C VAL A 635 0.51 -25.32 -11.08
N PHE A 636 0.96 -25.99 -10.02
CA PHE A 636 0.14 -26.32 -8.87
C PHE A 636 -0.39 -25.06 -8.17
N PHE A 637 0.46 -24.07 -7.93
CA PHE A 637 0.05 -22.81 -7.31
C PHE A 637 -0.99 -22.06 -8.17
N PHE A 638 -0.75 -21.90 -9.47
CA PHE A 638 -1.67 -21.16 -10.32
C PHE A 638 -2.96 -21.92 -10.61
N VAL A 639 -2.88 -23.21 -10.94
CA VAL A 639 -4.03 -24.01 -11.36
C VAL A 639 -4.88 -24.51 -10.19
N PHE A 640 -4.26 -24.88 -9.06
CA PHE A 640 -5.00 -25.47 -7.95
C PHE A 640 -5.28 -24.50 -6.80
N LEU A 641 -4.60 -23.34 -6.74
CA LEU A 641 -4.85 -22.35 -5.70
C LEU A 641 -5.43 -21.06 -6.27
N LEU A 642 -4.78 -20.44 -7.26
CA LEU A 642 -5.22 -19.13 -7.75
C LEU A 642 -6.52 -19.21 -8.58
N ILE A 643 -6.56 -20.08 -9.59
CA ILE A 643 -7.74 -20.23 -10.47
C ILE A 643 -8.99 -20.63 -9.68
N PRO A 644 -8.96 -21.61 -8.75
CA PRO A 644 -10.15 -22.01 -8.01
C PRO A 644 -10.63 -20.93 -7.06
N ILE A 645 -9.74 -20.15 -6.44
CA ILE A 645 -10.14 -19.00 -5.61
C ILE A 645 -10.85 -17.95 -6.46
N CYS A 646 -10.29 -17.59 -7.62
CA CYS A 646 -10.93 -16.65 -8.54
C CYS A 646 -12.27 -17.20 -9.08
N ALA A 647 -12.32 -18.47 -9.45
CA ALA A 647 -13.53 -19.13 -9.93
C ALA A 647 -14.62 -19.22 -8.84
N MET A 648 -14.25 -19.51 -7.59
CA MET A 648 -15.17 -19.51 -6.44
C MET A 648 -15.77 -18.13 -6.20
N ILE A 649 -14.96 -17.07 -6.30
CA ILE A 649 -15.45 -15.70 -6.17
C ILE A 649 -16.45 -15.38 -7.29
N VAL A 650 -16.10 -15.64 -8.55
CA VAL A 650 -16.98 -15.39 -9.70
C VAL A 650 -18.26 -16.23 -9.62
N TYR A 651 -18.16 -17.51 -9.27
CA TYR A 651 -19.30 -18.39 -9.09
C TYR A 651 -20.21 -17.91 -7.96
N SER A 652 -19.63 -17.43 -6.85
CA SER A 652 -20.41 -16.85 -5.75
C SER A 652 -21.22 -15.63 -6.20
N PHE A 653 -20.68 -14.78 -7.07
CA PHE A 653 -21.42 -13.64 -7.61
C PHE A 653 -22.58 -14.07 -8.51
N ILE A 654 -22.33 -15.01 -9.44
CA ILE A 654 -23.40 -15.55 -10.32
C ILE A 654 -24.48 -16.21 -9.47
N PHE A 655 -24.08 -16.98 -8.45
CA PHE A 655 -25.00 -17.66 -7.56
C PHE A 655 -25.88 -16.69 -6.74
N ILE A 656 -25.34 -15.56 -6.29
CA ILE A 656 -26.14 -14.55 -5.58
C ILE A 656 -27.16 -13.91 -6.53
N GLN A 657 -26.73 -13.52 -7.72
CA GLN A 657 -27.61 -12.88 -8.71
C GLN A 657 -28.77 -13.80 -9.16
N ASP A 658 -28.50 -15.11 -9.34
CA ASP A 658 -29.54 -16.09 -9.67
C ASP A 658 -30.59 -16.26 -8.55
N LYS A 659 -30.22 -16.00 -7.29
CA LYS A 659 -31.11 -16.17 -6.12
C LYS A 659 -31.97 -14.94 -5.83
N ASP A 660 -31.53 -13.74 -6.17
CA ASP A 660 -32.31 -12.51 -6.00
C ASP A 660 -33.63 -12.58 -6.79
N HIS A 661 -33.59 -13.05 -8.04
CA HIS A 661 -34.80 -13.20 -8.88
C HIS A 661 -35.83 -14.18 -8.29
N VAL A 662 -35.39 -15.25 -7.62
CA VAL A 662 -36.29 -16.21 -6.97
C VAL A 662 -37.04 -15.55 -5.82
N LEU A 663 -36.38 -14.65 -5.09
CA LEU A 663 -36.96 -13.95 -3.96
C LEU A 663 -38.07 -12.98 -4.40
N ASP A 664 -37.86 -12.28 -5.52
CA ASP A 664 -38.87 -11.37 -6.11
C ASP A 664 -40.14 -12.12 -6.53
N PHE A 665 -40.00 -13.31 -7.12
CA PHE A 665 -41.16 -14.14 -7.48
C PHE A 665 -41.89 -14.68 -6.26
N LEU A 666 -41.16 -15.10 -5.22
CA LEU A 666 -41.77 -15.55 -3.97
C LEU A 666 -42.56 -14.41 -3.30
N TYR A 667 -42.02 -13.20 -3.33
CA TYR A 667 -42.71 -11.99 -2.87
C TYR A 667 -43.99 -11.75 -3.68
N ALA A 668 -43.94 -11.82 -5.01
CA ALA A 668 -45.11 -11.62 -5.87
C ALA A 668 -46.25 -12.63 -5.59
N ILE A 669 -45.94 -13.94 -5.50
CA ILE A 669 -46.95 -14.98 -5.21
C ILE A 669 -47.53 -14.82 -3.78
N SER A 670 -46.68 -14.47 -2.81
CA SER A 670 -47.12 -14.23 -1.44
C SER A 670 -48.01 -12.97 -1.34
N ASN A 671 -47.69 -11.93 -2.11
CA ASN A 671 -48.46 -10.70 -2.17
C ASN A 671 -49.85 -10.94 -2.79
N THR A 672 -49.95 -11.66 -3.91
CA THR A 672 -51.25 -11.98 -4.53
C THR A 672 -52.12 -12.84 -3.63
N ARG A 673 -51.53 -13.79 -2.89
CA ARG A 673 -52.25 -14.55 -1.86
C ARG A 673 -52.81 -13.65 -0.77
N THR A 674 -52.04 -12.68 -0.30
CA THR A 674 -52.47 -11.75 0.75
C THR A 674 -53.60 -10.84 0.26
N LEU A 675 -53.46 -10.30 -0.96
CA LEU A 675 -54.47 -9.47 -1.62
C LEU A 675 -55.77 -10.25 -1.88
N LEU A 676 -55.69 -11.55 -2.16
CA LEU A 676 -56.86 -12.42 -2.34
C LEU A 676 -57.74 -12.50 -1.07
N PHE A 677 -57.12 -12.74 0.09
CA PHE A 677 -57.83 -12.77 1.37
C PHE A 677 -58.34 -11.39 1.80
N GLN A 678 -57.58 -10.32 1.50
CA GLN A 678 -58.06 -8.97 1.72
C GLN A 678 -59.28 -8.67 0.83
N CYS A 679 -59.21 -9.01 -0.45
CA CYS A 679 -60.32 -8.85 -1.38
C CYS A 679 -61.62 -9.48 -0.88
N SER A 680 -61.60 -10.77 -0.49
CA SER A 680 -62.82 -11.43 -0.02
C SER A 680 -63.37 -10.76 1.24
N ALA A 681 -62.52 -10.43 2.22
CA ALA A 681 -62.97 -9.77 3.45
C ALA A 681 -63.59 -8.38 3.17
N PHE A 682 -62.96 -7.57 2.31
CA PHE A 682 -63.43 -6.22 1.97
C PHE A 682 -64.68 -6.23 1.09
N VAL A 683 -64.83 -7.20 0.18
CA VAL A 683 -66.07 -7.39 -0.59
C VAL A 683 -67.25 -7.68 0.33
N LEU A 684 -67.08 -8.60 1.30
CA LEU A 684 -68.14 -8.93 2.25
C LEU A 684 -68.51 -7.72 3.11
N HIS A 685 -67.51 -6.99 3.61
CA HIS A 685 -67.73 -5.79 4.40
C HIS A 685 -68.45 -4.69 3.60
N TYR A 686 -68.03 -4.46 2.35
CA TYR A 686 -68.63 -3.46 1.46
C TYR A 686 -70.09 -3.78 1.09
N VAL A 687 -70.43 -5.06 0.92
CA VAL A 687 -71.82 -5.45 0.67
C VAL A 687 -72.65 -5.27 1.93
N GLY A 688 -72.18 -5.78 3.09
CA GLY A 688 -72.94 -5.70 4.33
C GLY A 688 -73.12 -4.30 4.92
N GLU A 689 -72.22 -3.35 4.64
CA GLU A 689 -72.40 -1.94 5.04
C GLU A 689 -73.48 -1.22 4.20
N ASN A 690 -73.80 -1.74 3.00
CA ASN A 690 -74.72 -1.09 2.05
C ASN A 690 -76.07 -1.82 1.88
N THR A 691 -76.19 -3.07 2.36
CA THR A 691 -77.45 -3.83 2.39
C THR A 691 -78.17 -3.70 3.73
N ILE A 692 -79.49 -3.48 3.71
CA ILE A 692 -80.34 -3.41 4.91
C ILE A 692 -80.91 -4.81 5.20
N SER A 693 -80.69 -5.32 6.40
CA SER A 693 -81.20 -6.62 6.81
C SER A 693 -82.74 -6.61 6.90
N PRO A 694 -83.45 -7.52 6.22
CA PRO A 694 -84.91 -7.63 6.28
C PRO A 694 -85.41 -8.12 7.65
N LEU A 695 -84.53 -8.64 8.50
CA LEU A 695 -84.82 -9.10 9.86
C LEU A 695 -84.62 -8.03 10.93
N LEU A 696 -83.62 -7.16 10.78
CA LEU A 696 -83.26 -6.14 11.79
C LEU A 696 -83.67 -4.71 11.40
N GLY A 697 -83.90 -4.42 10.11
CA GLY A 697 -84.17 -3.06 9.62
C GLY A 697 -82.95 -2.13 9.62
N GLU A 698 -81.77 -2.63 9.98
CA GLU A 698 -80.47 -1.94 9.98
C GLU A 698 -79.51 -2.61 8.99
N THR A 699 -78.39 -1.95 8.65
CA THR A 699 -77.36 -2.54 7.77
C THR A 699 -76.71 -3.75 8.44
N TYR A 700 -76.20 -4.70 7.65
CA TYR A 700 -75.54 -5.90 8.19
C TYR A 700 -74.22 -5.58 8.93
N PHE A 701 -73.54 -4.50 8.53
CA PHE A 701 -72.34 -3.99 9.19
C PHE A 701 -72.45 -2.49 9.47
N ASP A 702 -71.81 -2.05 10.55
CA ASP A 702 -71.64 -0.64 10.88
C ASP A 702 -70.57 0.01 10.00
N LEU A 703 -70.74 1.30 9.71
CA LEU A 703 -69.72 2.09 9.01
C LEU A 703 -68.46 2.23 9.89
N PRO A 704 -67.29 1.80 9.40
CA PRO A 704 -66.06 1.86 10.18
C PRO A 704 -65.54 3.30 10.29
N ASP A 705 -65.15 3.73 11.49
CA ASP A 705 -64.54 5.04 11.73
C ASP A 705 -63.02 4.99 11.60
N TYR A 706 -62.49 5.58 10.52
CA TYR A 706 -61.05 5.64 10.23
C TYR A 706 -60.38 6.97 10.63
N SER A 707 -61.09 7.86 11.33
CA SER A 707 -60.65 9.25 11.61
C SER A 707 -59.29 9.39 12.30
N ASN A 708 -58.83 8.38 13.04
CA ASN A 708 -57.57 8.39 13.79
C ASN A 708 -56.46 7.49 13.21
N LEU A 709 -56.63 6.91 12.01
CA LEU A 709 -55.70 5.92 11.45
C LEU A 709 -55.01 6.41 10.16
N HIS A 710 -53.68 6.22 10.09
CA HIS A 710 -52.90 6.46 8.86
C HIS A 710 -52.85 5.19 8.00
N LEU A 711 -53.68 5.14 6.95
CA LEU A 711 -53.83 3.98 6.06
C LEU A 711 -52.93 4.08 4.81
N SER A 712 -51.60 4.11 4.98
CA SER A 712 -50.66 4.18 3.84
C SER A 712 -50.79 2.99 2.88
N SER A 713 -51.09 1.80 3.39
CA SER A 713 -51.31 0.57 2.60
C SER A 713 -52.59 0.55 1.77
N PHE A 714 -53.48 1.55 1.93
CA PHE A 714 -54.72 1.70 1.15
C PHE A 714 -54.82 3.09 0.50
N ASN A 715 -53.67 3.70 0.17
CA ASN A 715 -53.58 5.02 -0.46
C ASN A 715 -54.29 6.16 0.32
N TYR A 716 -54.29 6.08 1.66
CA TYR A 716 -54.92 7.06 2.56
C TYR A 716 -56.44 7.22 2.36
N SER A 717 -57.12 6.21 1.82
CA SER A 717 -58.56 6.23 1.64
C SER A 717 -59.31 5.89 2.93
N ASN A 718 -60.33 6.69 3.24
CA ASN A 718 -61.15 6.56 4.46
C ASN A 718 -62.52 5.92 4.17
N THR A 719 -62.71 5.36 2.98
CA THR A 719 -63.96 4.68 2.60
C THR A 719 -63.67 3.27 2.12
N THR A 720 -64.49 2.31 2.56
CA THR A 720 -64.35 0.88 2.21
C THR A 720 -64.40 0.68 0.69
N LYS A 721 -65.20 1.49 -0.02
CA LYS A 721 -65.30 1.51 -1.49
C LYS A 721 -63.98 1.88 -2.19
N GLU A 722 -63.28 2.91 -1.71
CA GLU A 722 -62.00 3.33 -2.29
C GLU A 722 -60.86 2.37 -1.92
N GLN A 723 -60.89 1.80 -0.72
CA GLN A 723 -59.95 0.77 -0.28
C GLN A 723 -60.07 -0.48 -1.17
N LEU A 724 -61.31 -0.92 -1.48
CA LEU A 724 -61.55 -2.05 -2.38
C LEU A 724 -61.10 -1.77 -3.82
N ARG A 725 -61.30 -0.54 -4.33
CA ARG A 725 -60.74 -0.11 -5.64
C ARG A 725 -59.21 -0.17 -5.66
N PHE A 726 -58.56 0.25 -4.57
CA PHE A 726 -57.11 0.19 -4.45
C PHE A 726 -56.60 -1.25 -4.44
N ILE A 727 -57.23 -2.14 -3.67
CA ILE A 727 -56.89 -3.58 -3.65
C ILE A 727 -57.03 -4.22 -5.05
N SER A 728 -58.12 -3.94 -5.77
CA SER A 728 -58.30 -4.44 -7.15
C SER A 728 -57.20 -3.95 -8.11
N LYS A 729 -56.75 -2.71 -7.95
CA LYS A 729 -55.60 -2.16 -8.71
C LYS A 729 -54.29 -2.88 -8.38
N GLU A 730 -54.01 -3.11 -7.10
CA GLU A 730 -52.80 -3.81 -6.63
C GLU A 730 -52.76 -5.28 -7.06
N ILE A 731 -53.92 -5.96 -7.11
CA ILE A 731 -54.05 -7.30 -7.69
C ILE A 731 -53.63 -7.28 -9.16
N THR A 732 -54.11 -6.30 -9.92
CA THR A 732 -53.81 -6.17 -11.35
C THR A 732 -52.31 -5.89 -11.60
N LEU A 733 -51.68 -5.05 -10.77
CA LEU A 733 -50.23 -4.79 -10.84
C LEU A 733 -49.41 -6.02 -10.45
N SER A 734 -49.79 -6.73 -9.39
CA SER A 734 -49.09 -7.94 -8.95
C SER A 734 -49.18 -9.07 -9.98
N LEU A 735 -50.28 -9.15 -10.73
CA LEU A 735 -50.44 -10.09 -11.86
C LEU A 735 -49.45 -9.79 -13.01
N GLN A 736 -49.11 -8.53 -13.27
CA GLN A 736 -48.10 -8.18 -14.28
C GLN A 736 -46.72 -8.70 -13.90
N ASN A 737 -46.34 -8.56 -12.62
CA ASN A 737 -45.07 -9.08 -12.10
C ASN A 737 -45.01 -10.61 -12.13
N LEU A 738 -46.14 -11.30 -11.95
CA LEU A 738 -46.20 -12.75 -12.07
C LEU A 738 -45.99 -13.24 -13.51
N ASN A 739 -46.35 -12.48 -14.54
CA ASN A 739 -46.18 -12.91 -15.93
C ASN A 739 -44.72 -13.17 -16.31
N GLU A 740 -43.77 -12.48 -15.70
CA GLU A 740 -42.33 -12.72 -15.91
C GLU A 740 -41.89 -14.13 -15.45
N PHE A 741 -42.65 -14.75 -14.54
CA PHE A 741 -42.41 -16.12 -14.06
C PHE A 741 -42.65 -17.19 -15.15
N MET A 742 -43.44 -16.89 -16.19
CA MET A 742 -43.70 -17.87 -17.27
C MET A 742 -42.43 -18.31 -17.99
N SER A 743 -41.47 -17.40 -18.17
CA SER A 743 -40.18 -17.68 -18.82
C SER A 743 -39.07 -18.14 -17.86
N PHE A 744 -39.31 -18.12 -16.55
CA PHE A 744 -38.27 -18.36 -15.55
C PHE A 744 -37.97 -19.85 -15.36
N LEU A 745 -36.70 -20.27 -15.55
CA LEU A 745 -36.18 -21.63 -15.32
C LEU A 745 -37.05 -22.77 -15.90
N VAL A 746 -37.33 -22.71 -17.20
CA VAL A 746 -38.04 -23.78 -17.94
C VAL A 746 -37.27 -25.10 -17.89
N GLY A 747 -37.92 -26.17 -17.41
CA GLY A 747 -37.34 -27.52 -17.32
C GLY A 747 -36.90 -27.95 -15.91
N ASN A 748 -37.03 -27.08 -14.90
CA ASN A 748 -36.85 -27.48 -13.50
C ASN A 748 -38.15 -28.10 -12.96
N LYS A 749 -38.07 -29.33 -12.45
CA LYS A 749 -39.20 -30.12 -11.95
C LYS A 749 -40.06 -29.41 -10.89
N HIS A 750 -39.47 -28.58 -10.04
CA HIS A 750 -40.18 -27.89 -8.94
C HIS A 750 -40.81 -26.59 -9.46
N ILE A 751 -40.05 -25.78 -10.21
CA ILE A 751 -40.55 -24.55 -10.84
C ILE A 751 -41.64 -24.84 -11.88
N ASP A 752 -41.53 -25.92 -12.65
CA ASP A 752 -42.55 -26.31 -13.63
C ASP A 752 -43.86 -26.75 -12.93
N LYS A 753 -43.78 -27.31 -11.71
CA LYS A 753 -44.98 -27.58 -10.88
C LYS A 753 -45.60 -26.28 -10.35
N ALA A 754 -44.78 -25.34 -9.89
CA ALA A 754 -45.27 -24.01 -9.52
C ALA A 754 -45.92 -23.30 -10.71
N ARG A 755 -45.31 -23.37 -11.91
CA ARG A 755 -45.85 -22.82 -13.16
C ARG A 755 -47.16 -23.51 -13.57
N ALA A 756 -47.26 -24.83 -13.38
CA ALA A 756 -48.51 -25.57 -13.61
C ALA A 756 -49.66 -25.07 -12.73
N ILE A 757 -49.39 -24.76 -11.46
CA ILE A 757 -50.41 -24.22 -10.55
C ILE A 757 -50.78 -22.78 -10.94
N LEU A 758 -49.79 -21.96 -11.31
CA LEU A 758 -50.01 -20.55 -11.58
C LEU A 758 -50.70 -20.28 -12.93
N PHE A 759 -50.34 -21.02 -13.98
CA PHE A 759 -50.71 -20.70 -15.38
C PHE A 759 -51.47 -21.80 -16.13
N HIS A 760 -51.56 -23.02 -15.61
CA HIS A 760 -52.36 -24.08 -16.24
C HIS A 760 -53.65 -24.34 -15.47
N ASP A 761 -54.68 -24.85 -16.16
CA ASP A 761 -56.02 -25.16 -15.63
C ASP A 761 -56.00 -26.35 -14.66
N THR A 762 -55.38 -26.15 -13.50
CA THR A 762 -55.16 -27.18 -12.49
C THR A 762 -56.03 -27.00 -11.26
N ILE A 763 -56.59 -25.80 -11.04
CA ILE A 763 -57.42 -25.49 -9.88
C ILE A 763 -58.89 -25.74 -10.24
N SER A 764 -59.52 -26.68 -9.53
CA SER A 764 -60.97 -26.90 -9.62
C SER A 764 -61.71 -25.75 -8.94
N TYR A 765 -62.20 -24.83 -9.77
CA TYR A 765 -62.90 -23.61 -9.43
C TYR A 765 -64.40 -23.80 -9.67
N THR A 766 -65.24 -23.50 -8.67
CA THR A 766 -66.70 -23.56 -8.85
C THR A 766 -67.23 -22.16 -9.11
N GLU A 767 -67.70 -21.93 -10.34
CA GLU A 767 -68.39 -20.71 -10.76
C GLU A 767 -69.85 -20.79 -10.32
N TYR A 768 -70.22 -19.96 -9.34
CA TYR A 768 -71.59 -19.80 -8.91
C TYR A 768 -72.26 -18.69 -9.72
N HIS A 769 -73.26 -19.06 -10.53
CA HIS A 769 -74.11 -18.10 -11.25
C HIS A 769 -75.32 -17.63 -10.42
N SER A 770 -75.73 -18.44 -9.45
CA SER A 770 -76.76 -18.15 -8.45
C SER A 770 -76.64 -19.10 -7.25
N GLN A 771 -77.34 -18.83 -6.15
CA GLN A 771 -77.35 -19.73 -4.98
C GLN A 771 -77.76 -21.15 -5.40
N GLY A 772 -76.87 -22.13 -5.22
CA GLY A 772 -77.09 -23.53 -5.56
C GLY A 772 -76.81 -23.96 -7.01
N ASN A 773 -76.45 -23.03 -7.91
CA ASN A 773 -76.14 -23.34 -9.31
C ASN A 773 -74.65 -23.07 -9.61
N GLY A 774 -73.80 -24.01 -9.18
CA GLY A 774 -72.35 -23.95 -9.34
C GLY A 774 -71.86 -24.89 -10.44
N VAL A 775 -71.14 -24.37 -11.42
CA VAL A 775 -70.45 -25.18 -12.45
C VAL A 775 -68.98 -25.27 -12.09
N ALA A 776 -68.46 -26.50 -11.93
CA ALA A 776 -67.04 -26.72 -11.71
C ALA A 776 -66.28 -26.59 -13.04
N SER A 777 -65.43 -25.59 -13.14
CA SER A 777 -64.48 -25.38 -14.24
C SER A 777 -63.04 -25.49 -13.69
N ASN A 778 -62.11 -25.99 -14.48
CA ASN A 778 -60.70 -25.88 -14.13
C ASN A 778 -60.17 -24.57 -14.70
N LYS A 779 -59.55 -23.74 -13.87
CA LYS A 779 -58.94 -22.46 -14.27
C LYS A 779 -57.52 -22.35 -13.71
N SER A 780 -56.71 -21.52 -14.35
CA SER A 780 -55.41 -21.12 -13.81
C SER A 780 -55.55 -20.15 -12.63
N TYR A 781 -54.53 -20.07 -11.77
CA TYR A 781 -54.51 -19.11 -10.66
C TYR A 781 -54.61 -17.66 -11.14
N VAL A 782 -53.95 -17.33 -12.24
CA VAL A 782 -53.99 -16.00 -12.86
C VAL A 782 -55.39 -15.67 -13.39
N ASP A 783 -56.05 -16.62 -14.04
CA ASP A 783 -57.41 -16.42 -14.56
C ASP A 783 -58.43 -16.21 -13.43
N ILE A 784 -58.29 -16.94 -12.31
CA ILE A 784 -59.15 -16.78 -11.14
C ILE A 784 -58.96 -15.41 -10.49
N LEU A 785 -57.72 -14.92 -10.37
CA LEU A 785 -57.45 -13.57 -9.85
C LEU A 785 -57.98 -12.46 -10.77
N SER A 786 -57.89 -12.66 -12.09
CA SER A 786 -58.47 -11.76 -13.08
C SER A 786 -60.00 -11.74 -12.98
N ASP A 787 -60.63 -12.91 -12.85
CA ASP A 787 -62.08 -13.05 -12.66
C ASP A 787 -62.54 -12.36 -11.37
N PHE A 788 -61.80 -12.51 -10.27
CA PHE A 788 -62.08 -11.79 -9.03
C PHE A 788 -61.97 -10.27 -9.20
N SER A 789 -60.97 -9.76 -9.90
CA SER A 789 -60.84 -8.32 -10.16
C SER A 789 -62.03 -7.78 -10.98
N ILE A 790 -62.51 -8.54 -11.96
CA ILE A 790 -63.70 -8.19 -12.77
C ILE A 790 -64.96 -8.21 -11.91
N GLN A 791 -65.13 -9.24 -11.08
CA GLN A 791 -66.28 -9.38 -10.17
C GLN A 791 -66.34 -8.26 -9.14
N ILE A 792 -65.20 -7.85 -8.56
CA ILE A 792 -65.11 -6.68 -7.66
C ILE A 792 -65.55 -5.40 -8.39
N THR A 793 -65.08 -5.21 -9.62
CA THR A 793 -65.40 -4.03 -10.43
C THR A 793 -66.91 -3.97 -10.73
N ASN A 794 -67.53 -5.12 -10.99
CA ASN A 794 -68.97 -5.24 -11.16
C ASN A 794 -69.73 -4.94 -9.86
N ILE A 795 -69.29 -5.46 -8.70
CA ILE A 795 -69.90 -5.16 -7.39
C ILE A 795 -69.86 -3.66 -7.09
N LEU A 796 -68.73 -2.99 -7.35
CA LEU A 796 -68.56 -1.55 -7.14
C LEU A 796 -69.46 -0.66 -8.03
N SER A 797 -70.08 -1.25 -9.06
CA SER A 797 -70.96 -0.56 -10.01
C SER A 797 -72.44 -0.59 -9.66
N TYR A 798 -72.87 -1.44 -8.72
CA TYR A 798 -74.26 -1.50 -8.26
C TYR A 798 -74.59 -0.34 -7.30
N ASP A 799 -75.71 0.35 -7.54
CA ASP A 799 -76.27 1.39 -6.65
C ASP A 799 -77.79 1.54 -6.92
N PRO A 800 -78.70 1.24 -5.96
CA PRO A 800 -78.48 0.73 -4.60
C PRO A 800 -78.19 -0.77 -4.54
N ILE A 801 -77.57 -1.22 -3.45
CA ILE A 801 -77.21 -2.63 -3.21
C ILE A 801 -78.38 -3.30 -2.46
N ASP A 802 -79.12 -4.17 -3.14
CA ASP A 802 -80.23 -4.97 -2.57
C ASP A 802 -79.74 -6.32 -2.04
N ASP A 803 -80.52 -6.97 -1.16
CA ASP A 803 -80.18 -8.21 -0.46
C ASP A 803 -79.85 -9.38 -1.40
N LYS A 804 -80.36 -9.32 -2.63
CA LYS A 804 -80.07 -10.31 -3.68
C LYS A 804 -78.60 -10.31 -4.11
N ILE A 805 -77.81 -9.31 -3.74
CA ILE A 805 -76.38 -9.25 -4.06
C ILE A 805 -75.58 -10.34 -3.34
N PHE A 806 -76.03 -10.82 -2.18
CA PHE A 806 -75.42 -11.99 -1.53
C PHE A 806 -75.57 -13.28 -2.35
N GLU A 807 -76.56 -13.34 -3.26
CA GLU A 807 -76.77 -14.46 -4.17
C GLU A 807 -76.05 -14.29 -5.52
N THR A 808 -75.38 -13.15 -5.73
CA THR A 808 -74.65 -12.87 -6.98
C THR A 808 -73.27 -13.52 -7.00
N GLU A 809 -72.80 -13.76 -8.22
CA GLU A 809 -71.53 -14.41 -8.53
C GLU A 809 -70.35 -13.75 -7.81
N GLY A 810 -70.35 -12.41 -7.73
CA GLY A 810 -69.20 -11.67 -7.19
C GLY A 810 -68.95 -11.88 -5.69
N VAL A 811 -69.99 -12.16 -4.90
CA VAL A 811 -69.84 -12.43 -3.46
C VAL A 811 -69.62 -13.92 -3.23
N LEU A 812 -70.41 -14.78 -3.87
CA LEU A 812 -70.30 -16.24 -3.69
C LEU A 812 -68.96 -16.79 -4.17
N ASN A 813 -68.47 -16.35 -5.33
CA ASN A 813 -67.21 -16.83 -5.89
C ASN A 813 -66.00 -16.36 -5.07
N THR A 814 -66.00 -15.09 -4.61
CA THR A 814 -64.92 -14.53 -3.79
C THR A 814 -64.88 -15.11 -2.39
N GLN A 815 -66.02 -15.46 -1.77
CA GLN A 815 -66.01 -16.06 -0.43
C GLN A 815 -65.65 -17.55 -0.45
N ILE A 816 -66.32 -18.34 -1.30
CA ILE A 816 -66.23 -19.81 -1.23
C ILE A 816 -64.89 -20.31 -1.77
N ASN A 817 -64.36 -19.69 -2.83
CA ASN A 817 -63.16 -20.19 -3.51
C ASN A 817 -61.85 -19.65 -2.92
N THR A 818 -61.87 -18.59 -2.10
CA THR A 818 -60.64 -17.92 -1.62
C THR A 818 -59.70 -18.83 -0.84
N GLU A 819 -60.22 -19.68 0.06
CA GLU A 819 -59.37 -20.58 0.83
C GLU A 819 -58.67 -21.61 -0.07
N LYS A 820 -59.41 -22.21 -1.01
CA LYS A 820 -58.88 -23.18 -1.98
C LYS A 820 -57.78 -22.55 -2.84
N VAL A 821 -58.03 -21.35 -3.37
CA VAL A 821 -57.10 -20.63 -4.25
C VAL A 821 -55.89 -20.13 -3.46
N GLY A 822 -56.08 -19.67 -2.22
CA GLY A 822 -55.00 -19.27 -1.32
C GLY A 822 -54.07 -20.43 -0.94
N ASN A 823 -54.61 -21.64 -0.74
CA ASN A 823 -53.82 -22.83 -0.49
C ASN A 823 -52.96 -23.25 -1.70
N GLN A 824 -53.47 -23.05 -2.92
CA GLN A 824 -52.69 -23.30 -4.14
C GLN A 824 -51.52 -22.32 -4.30
N ALA A 825 -51.70 -21.04 -3.94
CA ALA A 825 -50.60 -20.08 -3.89
C ALA A 825 -49.51 -20.48 -2.89
N SER A 826 -49.89 -20.97 -1.71
CA SER A 826 -48.94 -21.50 -0.71
C SER A 826 -48.17 -22.71 -1.23
N ASN A 827 -48.86 -23.63 -1.93
CA ASN A 827 -48.20 -24.77 -2.57
C ASN A 827 -47.23 -24.31 -3.68
N ALA A 828 -47.60 -23.31 -4.48
CA ALA A 828 -46.71 -22.73 -5.48
C ALA A 828 -45.46 -22.11 -4.84
N CYS A 829 -45.60 -21.36 -3.73
CA CYS A 829 -44.46 -20.85 -2.97
C CYS A 829 -43.56 -21.97 -2.44
N GLN A 830 -44.14 -23.06 -1.93
CA GLN A 830 -43.37 -24.21 -1.45
C GLN A 830 -42.56 -24.86 -2.58
N TYR A 831 -43.15 -25.00 -3.77
CA TYR A 831 -42.44 -25.50 -4.95
C TYR A 831 -41.39 -24.52 -5.53
N VAL A 832 -41.44 -23.23 -5.18
CA VAL A 832 -40.39 -22.26 -5.54
C VAL A 832 -39.24 -22.27 -4.53
N LEU A 833 -39.51 -22.65 -3.28
CA LEU A 833 -38.51 -22.81 -2.22
C LEU A 833 -37.74 -24.14 -2.30
N ASP A 834 -38.43 -25.22 -2.70
CA ASP A 834 -37.87 -26.56 -2.94
C ASP A 834 -37.06 -26.61 -4.25
#